data_AF-A0A9P8CYH0-F1
#
_entry.id   AF-A0A9P8CYH0-F1
#
_cell.length_a   1.000
_cell.length_b   1.000
_cell.length_c   1.000
_cell.angle_alpha   90.00
_cell.angle_beta   90.00
_cell.angle_gamma   90.00
#
_symmetry.space_group_name_H-M   'P 1'
#
loop_
_entity.id
_entity.type
_entity.pdbx_description
1 polymer ?
#
loop_
_entity_poly.entity_id
_entity_poly.type
_entity_poly.pdbx_seq_one_letter_code
_entity_poly.pdbx_strand_id
1 'polypeptide(L)'
;MHARLAAVQNHLTIQPCFQRHAIHNDQPTGPADLARERANASFKVEDMTEVILRGKENVEALSLAYQMIQRDPDLRMREGHHYDLTRAEDREQTMRQIARTIELKKQIKDPRLRQALFMAMAFYSESYSMRMYVHDMLFKQALMLFGTAEQQDQWMDDIENWRVIGCFAMTELGHSSNLRGLETTSTYDRATNEFVIHSPTLTATKWWIGMSGETATHTVAICQTVVDGENHGINWFIVPLRDPKTGRLLPGVTCGDIGHKSSRQGLDNGWIQFTSVRIPRENMLMKWASMSPEGEFTPSPNPVLSYATLIPERFTILSGSQVVLAQTLTIAVRYGAVRRQGNHDEQILDYQTHFTSLMPGVAFIYMLNIVDRELFDKWDEVAEFAQTDAGAFMREIPDQHGVSAGFKGALAWYVTEILEDCRRACGGHAYSAYNSIAGLIGDYGVVTTGGGDNVVLMQQSARYLITTLKWAQEGQEVVGSVSYFNDYKKILSNPKTTFQDPRDLLSHDFVIDVLTWACAKKATDLAAILNEAGKSNFDKVWNENQTELVRLADVHAWRYFLILYQRGIDREKSKPVYFMLRKMGQLMSTFAIRKHLDLFMEEGYFDGSHAKHVRQLFLDQCKDLRKDAVPLVDAWVIPDYVIKAPIGKYDGNIYPAYFATVNAAQKSYEAPAYWHKYAAPLLNAPRPGDEKKGCNHQYSLPFVVFIKMSSMHTSSLFDVKDKVVLVTGGSRGIGLMIAHGFVANGAKVYISSRSAKVCDKVAEDLTKLGPGQCISIPADLQSLDEVKRLTAEIAKKESKLHVLVNNAGATWGAPIAEYPDEAFEKVMNLNLKRVFSLTQAMLPLLEAAGTAAAPASIINIGSVDGIHIPMQETYAYSASKAALHQMTRVMAGHLGSRHITSNAIAPGPFESKMMAATLRDFGDVIVGNVPLGRIGQPEDIAATAIYLASRAGAYTTGAIIPVDGGTLIKAKA
;
A
#
# COMPACT_ATOMS: atom_id res chain seq x y z
N MET A 1 -34.53 -48.27 -23.77
CA MET A 1 -33.07 -48.20 -24.01
C MET A 1 -32.57 -46.77 -24.19
N HIS A 2 -33.24 -45.91 -24.97
CA HIS A 2 -32.88 -44.49 -25.14
C HIS A 2 -32.88 -43.63 -23.86
N ALA A 3 -33.81 -43.83 -22.93
CA ALA A 3 -33.80 -43.10 -21.64
C ALA A 3 -32.59 -43.44 -20.74
N ARG A 4 -32.06 -44.66 -20.86
CA ARG A 4 -30.86 -45.10 -20.12
C ARG A 4 -29.58 -44.57 -20.76
N LEU A 5 -29.53 -44.42 -22.09
CA LEU A 5 -28.40 -43.79 -22.78
C LEU A 5 -28.32 -42.28 -22.51
N ALA A 6 -29.47 -41.59 -22.45
CA ALA A 6 -29.52 -40.17 -22.09
C ALA A 6 -29.06 -39.91 -20.63
N ALA A 7 -29.42 -40.80 -19.71
CA ALA A 7 -28.96 -40.73 -18.31
C ALA A 7 -27.44 -40.98 -18.18
N VAL A 8 -26.87 -41.84 -19.02
CA VAL A 8 -25.41 -42.12 -19.04
C VAL A 8 -24.64 -40.99 -19.75
N GLN A 9 -25.18 -40.38 -20.80
CA GLN A 9 -24.58 -39.18 -21.43
C GLN A 9 -24.57 -37.98 -20.48
N ASN A 10 -25.62 -37.78 -19.66
CA ASN A 10 -25.63 -36.77 -18.59
C ASN A 10 -24.70 -37.09 -17.41
N HIS A 11 -24.15 -38.30 -17.33
CA HIS A 11 -23.12 -38.69 -16.35
C HIS A 11 -21.70 -38.69 -16.92
N LEU A 12 -21.55 -38.61 -18.25
CA LEU A 12 -20.26 -38.55 -18.95
C LEU A 12 -19.92 -37.16 -19.48
N THR A 13 -20.87 -36.22 -19.51
CA THR A 13 -20.54 -34.80 -19.52
C THR A 13 -19.89 -34.48 -18.18
N ILE A 14 -18.59 -34.19 -18.21
CA ILE A 14 -17.87 -33.58 -17.10
C ILE A 14 -18.51 -32.22 -16.87
N GLN A 15 -19.58 -32.17 -16.09
CA GLN A 15 -19.91 -30.94 -15.39
C GLN A 15 -18.75 -30.68 -14.43
N PRO A 16 -18.24 -29.44 -14.37
CA PRO A 16 -17.23 -29.08 -13.39
C PRO A 16 -17.70 -29.57 -12.03
N CYS A 17 -16.86 -30.35 -11.34
CA CYS A 17 -17.11 -30.97 -10.05
C CYS A 17 -17.53 -29.99 -8.91
N PHE A 18 -17.67 -28.71 -9.21
CA PHE A 18 -18.15 -27.65 -8.34
C PHE A 18 -19.68 -27.62 -8.17
N GLN A 19 -20.50 -28.17 -9.08
CA GLN A 19 -21.96 -28.08 -8.91
C GLN A 19 -22.54 -29.02 -7.83
N ARG A 20 -21.79 -30.02 -7.34
CA ARG A 20 -22.30 -30.99 -6.35
C ARG A 20 -21.98 -30.67 -4.89
N HIS A 21 -21.14 -29.68 -4.61
CA HIS A 21 -21.19 -29.04 -3.30
C HIS A 21 -22.28 -28.00 -3.38
N ALA A 22 -23.53 -28.43 -3.15
CA ALA A 22 -24.57 -27.51 -2.77
C ALA A 22 -24.00 -26.66 -1.64
N ILE A 23 -23.81 -25.37 -1.92
CA ILE A 23 -23.57 -24.33 -0.93
C ILE A 23 -24.70 -24.55 0.09
N HIS A 24 -24.37 -25.12 1.24
CA HIS A 24 -25.30 -25.20 2.34
C HIS A 24 -25.74 -23.77 2.63
N ASN A 25 -26.96 -23.42 2.23
CA ASN A 25 -27.91 -22.48 2.82
C ASN A 25 -27.41 -21.32 3.73
N ASP A 26 -26.24 -20.74 3.48
CA ASP A 26 -25.92 -19.41 4.00
C ASP A 26 -26.61 -18.42 3.08
N GLN A 27 -27.80 -17.96 3.48
CA GLN A 27 -28.37 -16.77 2.86
C GLN A 27 -27.31 -15.67 2.96
N PRO A 28 -26.85 -15.09 1.84
CA PRO A 28 -25.84 -14.04 1.90
C PRO A 28 -26.39 -12.91 2.79
N THR A 29 -25.73 -12.65 3.92
CA THR A 29 -26.17 -11.59 4.84
C THR A 29 -25.93 -10.20 4.27
N GLY A 30 -25.06 -10.08 3.26
CA GLY A 30 -24.63 -8.82 2.66
C GLY A 30 -25.78 -7.89 2.24
N PRO A 31 -26.79 -8.36 1.49
CA PRO A 31 -27.97 -7.56 1.20
C PRO A 31 -28.73 -7.04 2.42
N ALA A 32 -28.89 -7.87 3.45
CA ALA A 32 -29.51 -7.44 4.70
C ALA A 32 -28.62 -6.44 5.47
N ASP A 33 -27.30 -6.64 5.43
CA ASP A 33 -26.31 -5.78 6.06
C ASP A 33 -26.32 -4.37 5.44
N LEU A 34 -26.20 -4.24 4.11
CA LEU A 34 -26.27 -2.92 3.46
C LEU A 34 -27.65 -2.28 3.56
N ALA A 35 -28.73 -3.05 3.54
CA ALA A 35 -30.07 -2.50 3.78
C ALA A 35 -30.17 -1.88 5.19
N ARG A 36 -29.61 -2.53 6.21
CA ARG A 36 -29.55 -2.01 7.59
C ARG A 36 -28.68 -0.76 7.68
N GLU A 37 -27.49 -0.78 7.08
CA GLU A 37 -26.59 0.40 7.08
C GLU A 37 -27.26 1.62 6.42
N ARG A 38 -28.02 1.42 5.33
CA ARG A 38 -28.81 2.49 4.69
C ARG A 38 -29.98 2.98 5.54
N ALA A 39 -30.70 2.07 6.19
CA ALA A 39 -31.82 2.43 7.06
C ALA A 39 -31.38 3.28 8.26
N ASN A 40 -30.12 3.19 8.66
CA ASN A 40 -29.54 3.94 9.77
C ASN A 40 -29.04 5.35 9.39
N ALA A 41 -29.21 5.79 8.13
CA ALA A 41 -28.74 7.09 7.67
C ALA A 41 -29.29 8.24 8.52
N SER A 42 -28.41 9.12 9.02
CA SER A 42 -28.81 10.30 9.79
C SER A 42 -29.22 11.50 8.93
N PHE A 43 -29.13 11.37 7.60
CA PHE A 43 -29.50 12.38 6.60
C PHE A 43 -30.13 11.69 5.37
N LYS A 44 -30.79 12.48 4.51
CA LYS A 44 -31.30 11.99 3.23
C LYS A 44 -30.17 11.95 2.20
N VAL A 45 -29.92 10.79 1.61
CA VAL A 45 -28.85 10.59 0.62
C VAL A 45 -29.03 11.50 -0.59
N GLU A 46 -30.27 11.74 -1.00
CA GLU A 46 -30.63 12.61 -2.12
C GLU A 46 -30.22 14.06 -1.86
N ASP A 47 -30.50 14.59 -0.66
CA ASP A 47 -30.11 15.97 -0.29
C ASP A 47 -28.58 16.15 -0.35
N MET A 48 -27.82 15.14 0.09
CA MET A 48 -26.36 15.16 -0.01
C MET A 48 -25.88 15.03 -1.47
N THR A 49 -26.57 14.22 -2.27
CA THR A 49 -26.27 14.06 -3.71
C THR A 49 -26.45 15.39 -4.46
N GLU A 50 -27.50 16.14 -4.14
CA GLU A 50 -27.73 17.47 -4.71
C GLU A 50 -26.62 18.46 -4.34
N VAL A 51 -26.03 18.35 -3.15
CA VAL A 51 -24.85 19.15 -2.77
C VAL A 51 -23.62 18.77 -3.59
N ILE A 52 -23.30 17.47 -3.69
CA ILE A 52 -22.14 16.97 -4.45
C ILE A 52 -22.22 17.41 -5.92
N LEU A 53 -23.40 17.26 -6.52
CA LEU A 53 -23.65 17.53 -7.94
C LEU A 53 -24.12 18.96 -8.21
N ARG A 54 -24.19 19.82 -7.18
CA ARG A 54 -24.52 21.24 -7.28
C ARG A 54 -25.91 21.51 -7.89
N GLY A 55 -26.91 20.72 -7.50
CA GLY A 55 -28.31 20.92 -7.87
C GLY A 55 -28.97 19.68 -8.48
N LYS A 56 -30.28 19.58 -8.29
CA LYS A 56 -31.12 18.46 -8.72
C LYS A 56 -31.04 18.20 -10.23
N GLU A 57 -30.99 19.25 -11.04
CA GLU A 57 -30.93 19.14 -12.50
C GLU A 57 -29.64 18.44 -12.98
N ASN A 58 -28.53 18.60 -12.25
CA ASN A 58 -27.28 17.90 -12.54
C ASN A 58 -27.35 16.42 -12.12
N VAL A 59 -28.10 16.09 -11.07
CA VAL A 59 -28.39 14.69 -10.69
C VAL A 59 -29.16 13.99 -11.80
N GLU A 60 -30.21 14.62 -12.32
CA GLU A 60 -31.02 14.10 -13.42
C GLU A 60 -30.19 13.94 -14.71
N ALA A 61 -29.35 14.93 -15.03
CA ALA A 61 -28.44 14.88 -16.17
C ALA A 61 -27.41 13.75 -16.05
N LEU A 62 -26.82 13.53 -14.87
CA LEU A 62 -25.87 12.44 -14.63
C LEU A 62 -26.54 11.07 -14.74
N SER A 63 -27.75 10.92 -14.20
CA SER A 63 -28.54 9.69 -14.35
C SER A 63 -28.83 9.37 -15.81
N LEU A 64 -29.21 10.38 -16.60
CA LEU A 64 -29.42 10.22 -18.03
C LEU A 64 -28.13 9.87 -18.77
N ALA A 65 -27.00 10.52 -18.44
CA ALA A 65 -25.70 10.21 -19.00
C ALA A 65 -25.26 8.76 -18.74
N TYR A 66 -25.46 8.24 -17.52
CA TYR A 66 -25.24 6.82 -17.23
C TYR A 66 -26.11 5.91 -18.09
N GLN A 67 -27.39 6.23 -18.29
CA GLN A 67 -28.25 5.44 -19.17
C GLN A 67 -27.78 5.47 -20.63
N MET A 68 -27.23 6.59 -21.09
CA MET A 68 -26.64 6.71 -22.42
C MET A 68 -25.44 5.77 -22.57
N ILE A 69 -24.50 5.78 -21.62
CA ILE A 69 -23.32 4.89 -21.63
C ILE A 69 -23.75 3.43 -21.63
N GLN A 70 -24.72 3.06 -20.79
CA GLN A 70 -25.17 1.69 -20.67
C GLN A 70 -25.83 1.15 -21.95
N ARG A 71 -26.51 2.01 -22.71
CA ARG A 71 -27.29 1.65 -23.91
C ARG A 71 -26.49 1.77 -25.20
N ASP A 72 -25.47 2.63 -25.24
CA ASP A 72 -24.68 2.88 -26.45
C ASP A 72 -23.52 1.88 -26.56
N PRO A 73 -23.49 1.03 -27.60
CA PRO A 73 -22.46 -0.01 -27.74
C PRO A 73 -21.06 0.54 -27.99
N ASP A 74 -20.91 1.78 -28.43
CA ASP A 74 -19.63 2.41 -28.69
C ASP A 74 -19.07 3.14 -27.46
N LEU A 75 -19.95 3.52 -26.51
CA LEU A 75 -19.53 4.07 -25.22
C LEU A 75 -19.18 2.98 -24.20
N ARG A 76 -19.94 1.87 -24.16
CA ARG A 76 -19.67 0.77 -23.24
C ARG A 76 -18.38 0.00 -23.60
N MET A 77 -17.74 -0.57 -22.60
CA MET A 77 -16.64 -1.53 -22.79
C MET A 77 -17.14 -2.77 -23.56
N ARG A 78 -16.27 -3.36 -24.39
CA ARG A 78 -16.59 -4.59 -25.16
C ARG A 78 -16.91 -5.77 -24.23
N GLU A 79 -17.53 -6.81 -24.80
CA GLU A 79 -17.77 -8.07 -24.09
C GLU A 79 -16.46 -8.71 -23.60
N GLY A 80 -16.48 -9.21 -22.36
CA GLY A 80 -15.28 -9.56 -21.59
C GLY A 80 -15.04 -8.57 -20.44
N HIS A 81 -14.08 -8.85 -19.55
CA HIS A 81 -13.71 -7.88 -18.52
C HIS A 81 -12.67 -6.90 -19.06
N HIS A 82 -12.78 -5.61 -18.74
CA HIS A 82 -11.83 -4.59 -19.23
C HIS A 82 -10.37 -4.83 -18.81
N TYR A 83 -10.13 -5.61 -17.75
CA TYR A 83 -8.80 -6.01 -17.31
C TYR A 83 -8.18 -7.14 -18.14
N ASP A 84 -8.98 -7.80 -18.99
CA ASP A 84 -8.52 -8.87 -19.88
C ASP A 84 -8.17 -8.33 -21.29
N LEU A 85 -8.42 -7.05 -21.56
CA LEU A 85 -8.10 -6.43 -22.84
C LEU A 85 -6.58 -6.36 -23.05
N THR A 86 -6.15 -6.69 -24.26
CA THR A 86 -4.80 -6.37 -24.71
C THR A 86 -4.64 -4.85 -24.86
N ARG A 87 -3.40 -4.36 -24.85
CA ARG A 87 -3.12 -2.93 -25.04
C ARG A 87 -3.72 -2.38 -26.33
N ALA A 88 -3.65 -3.13 -27.44
CA ALA A 88 -4.21 -2.69 -28.71
C ALA A 88 -5.74 -2.58 -28.67
N GLU A 89 -6.41 -3.51 -28.00
CA GLU A 89 -7.86 -3.48 -27.82
C GLU A 89 -8.31 -2.32 -26.94
N ASP A 90 -7.58 -2.04 -25.85
CA ASP A 90 -7.87 -0.88 -24.96
C ASP A 90 -7.67 0.46 -25.70
N ARG A 91 -6.65 0.56 -26.56
CA ARG A 91 -6.41 1.75 -27.41
C ARG A 91 -7.53 2.01 -28.40
N GLU A 92 -7.96 0.95 -29.10
CA GLU A 92 -9.04 1.01 -30.07
C GLU A 92 -10.36 1.36 -29.37
N GLN A 93 -10.65 0.71 -28.24
CA GLN A 93 -11.83 0.97 -27.41
C GLN A 93 -11.86 2.43 -26.92
N THR A 94 -10.73 2.95 -26.44
CA THR A 94 -10.62 4.33 -25.98
C THR A 94 -10.92 5.32 -27.12
N MET A 95 -10.37 5.11 -28.33
CA MET A 95 -10.66 5.99 -29.47
C MET A 95 -12.11 5.90 -29.94
N ARG A 96 -12.72 4.70 -29.89
CA ARG A 96 -14.15 4.54 -30.17
C ARG A 96 -15.01 5.38 -29.23
N GLN A 97 -14.74 5.33 -27.93
CA GLN A 97 -15.44 6.13 -26.92
C GLN A 97 -15.28 7.64 -27.17
N ILE A 98 -14.08 8.09 -27.56
CA ILE A 98 -13.81 9.48 -27.92
C ILE A 98 -14.63 9.89 -29.14
N ALA A 99 -14.51 9.16 -30.25
CA ALA A 99 -15.24 9.45 -31.48
C ALA A 99 -16.75 9.54 -31.23
N ARG A 100 -17.31 8.57 -30.50
CA ARG A 100 -18.73 8.55 -30.16
C ARG A 100 -19.14 9.72 -29.26
N THR A 101 -18.34 10.06 -28.26
CA THR A 101 -18.65 11.19 -27.38
C THR A 101 -18.61 12.52 -28.15
N ILE A 102 -17.69 12.70 -29.09
CA ILE A 102 -17.64 13.91 -29.94
C ILE A 102 -18.86 14.01 -30.86
N GLU A 103 -19.34 12.90 -31.44
CA GLU A 103 -20.58 12.87 -32.21
C GLU A 103 -21.79 13.30 -31.35
N LEU A 104 -21.90 12.72 -30.15
CA LEU A 104 -22.99 13.03 -29.22
C LEU A 104 -22.93 14.47 -28.72
N LYS A 105 -21.73 15.01 -28.44
CA LYS A 105 -21.54 16.41 -28.03
C LYS A 105 -22.12 17.40 -29.04
N LYS A 106 -22.09 17.07 -30.34
CA LYS A 106 -22.69 17.90 -31.41
C LYS A 106 -24.21 17.81 -31.47
N GLN A 107 -24.79 16.71 -30.99
CA GLN A 107 -26.24 16.46 -31.01
C GLN A 107 -26.94 16.93 -29.72
N ILE A 108 -26.26 16.82 -28.58
CA ILE A 108 -26.81 17.21 -27.27
C ILE A 108 -26.81 18.73 -27.16
N LYS A 109 -28.01 19.32 -27.15
CA LYS A 109 -28.19 20.77 -26.99
C LYS A 109 -28.09 21.24 -25.53
N ASP A 110 -28.50 20.42 -24.56
CA ASP A 110 -28.44 20.80 -23.14
C ASP A 110 -26.96 20.78 -22.66
N PRO A 111 -26.38 21.95 -22.29
CA PRO A 111 -25.01 22.01 -21.79
C PRO A 111 -24.80 21.19 -20.51
N ARG A 112 -25.82 21.05 -19.67
CA ARG A 112 -25.73 20.24 -18.43
C ARG A 112 -25.59 18.76 -18.76
N LEU A 113 -26.35 18.26 -19.74
CA LEU A 113 -26.22 16.88 -20.20
C LEU A 113 -24.88 16.61 -20.88
N ARG A 114 -24.33 17.57 -21.64
CA ARG A 114 -22.97 17.46 -22.21
C ARG A 114 -21.92 17.32 -21.10
N GLN A 115 -21.99 18.15 -20.07
CA GLN A 115 -21.07 18.09 -18.94
C GLN A 115 -21.24 16.79 -18.14
N ALA A 116 -22.49 16.37 -17.91
CA ALA A 116 -22.81 15.12 -17.22
C ALA A 116 -22.30 13.89 -17.99
N LEU A 117 -22.37 13.88 -19.32
CA LEU A 117 -21.80 12.80 -20.14
C LEU A 117 -20.29 12.73 -20.00
N PHE A 118 -19.59 13.87 -20.02
CA PHE A 118 -18.15 13.91 -19.78
C PHE A 118 -17.80 13.37 -18.39
N MET A 119 -18.51 13.81 -17.34
CA MET A 119 -18.31 13.35 -15.97
C MET A 119 -18.57 11.84 -15.83
N ALA A 120 -19.70 11.35 -16.35
CA ALA A 120 -20.04 9.93 -16.32
C ALA A 120 -18.99 9.07 -17.05
N MET A 121 -18.50 9.53 -18.21
CA MET A 121 -17.42 8.85 -18.93
C MET A 121 -16.08 8.91 -18.17
N ALA A 122 -15.82 9.97 -17.40
CA ALA A 122 -14.62 10.04 -16.57
C ALA A 122 -14.64 9.04 -15.41
N PHE A 123 -15.81 8.80 -14.80
CA PHE A 123 -16.00 7.67 -13.87
C PHE A 123 -15.86 6.31 -14.56
N TYR A 124 -16.29 6.21 -15.82
CA TYR A 124 -16.37 4.93 -16.52
C TYR A 124 -15.04 4.48 -17.16
N SER A 125 -14.25 5.42 -17.70
CA SER A 125 -13.05 5.14 -18.50
C SER A 125 -11.97 6.22 -18.29
N GLU A 126 -10.93 5.82 -17.56
CA GLU A 126 -9.81 6.66 -17.17
C GLU A 126 -8.91 7.00 -18.39
N SER A 127 -8.73 6.05 -19.31
CA SER A 127 -8.02 6.27 -20.58
C SER A 127 -8.75 7.28 -21.48
N TYR A 128 -10.09 7.19 -21.58
CA TYR A 128 -10.90 8.18 -22.28
C TYR A 128 -10.73 9.56 -21.65
N SER A 129 -10.90 9.64 -20.32
CA SER A 129 -10.84 10.91 -19.58
C SER A 129 -9.53 11.62 -19.82
N MET A 130 -8.41 10.91 -19.73
CA MET A 130 -7.09 11.52 -19.88
C MET A 130 -6.77 11.92 -21.33
N ARG A 131 -7.22 11.19 -22.36
CA ARG A 131 -7.05 11.65 -23.77
C ARG A 131 -7.87 12.91 -24.05
N MET A 132 -9.12 12.95 -23.59
CA MET A 132 -9.94 14.15 -23.68
C MET A 132 -9.28 15.33 -22.96
N TYR A 133 -8.74 15.09 -21.77
CA TYR A 133 -8.02 16.09 -20.99
C TYR A 133 -6.81 16.67 -21.72
N VAL A 134 -5.97 15.84 -22.34
CA VAL A 134 -4.80 16.31 -23.10
C VAL A 134 -5.22 17.26 -24.23
N HIS A 135 -6.32 16.96 -24.91
CA HIS A 135 -6.82 17.80 -25.98
C HIS A 135 -7.49 19.09 -25.47
N ASP A 136 -8.51 18.96 -24.62
CA ASP A 136 -9.37 20.09 -24.20
C ASP A 136 -8.71 20.96 -23.12
N MET A 137 -7.96 20.37 -22.19
CA MET A 137 -7.40 21.10 -21.03
C MET A 137 -5.94 21.49 -21.17
N LEU A 138 -5.15 20.83 -22.02
CA LEU A 138 -3.76 21.23 -22.27
C LEU A 138 -3.61 21.94 -23.61
N PHE A 139 -3.94 21.27 -24.71
CA PHE A 139 -3.72 21.83 -26.05
C PHE A 139 -4.61 23.04 -26.33
N LYS A 140 -5.94 22.90 -26.19
CA LYS A 140 -6.89 24.00 -26.41
C LYS A 140 -6.64 25.17 -25.44
N GLN A 141 -6.45 24.89 -24.15
CA GLN A 141 -6.23 25.95 -23.15
C GLN A 141 -4.93 26.72 -23.36
N ALA A 142 -3.86 26.07 -23.83
CA ALA A 142 -2.64 26.78 -24.18
C ALA A 142 -2.90 27.84 -25.26
N LEU A 143 -3.71 27.52 -26.28
CA LEU A 143 -4.13 28.49 -27.29
C LEU A 143 -5.00 29.61 -26.70
N MET A 144 -5.93 29.30 -25.79
CA MET A 144 -6.78 30.33 -25.15
C MET A 144 -5.96 31.32 -24.29
N LEU A 145 -4.92 30.83 -23.61
CA LEU A 145 -4.10 31.63 -22.69
C LEU A 145 -2.96 32.37 -23.38
N PHE A 146 -2.37 31.81 -24.43
CA PHE A 146 -1.18 32.36 -25.10
C PHE A 146 -1.42 32.83 -26.53
N GLY A 147 -2.52 32.43 -27.18
CA GLY A 147 -2.85 32.89 -28.54
C GLY A 147 -3.49 34.27 -28.55
N THR A 148 -3.19 35.07 -29.58
CA THR A 148 -3.94 36.30 -29.87
C THR A 148 -5.37 35.98 -30.30
N ALA A 149 -6.25 36.98 -30.40
CA ALA A 149 -7.62 36.78 -30.88
C ALA A 149 -7.64 36.17 -32.29
N GLU A 150 -6.77 36.65 -33.18
CA GLU A 150 -6.65 36.17 -34.56
C GLU A 150 -6.19 34.71 -34.62
N GLN A 151 -5.25 34.32 -33.73
CA GLN A 151 -4.80 32.93 -33.64
C GLN A 151 -5.90 32.02 -33.10
N GLN A 152 -6.70 32.50 -32.15
CA GLN A 152 -7.86 31.76 -31.66
C GLN A 152 -8.90 31.58 -32.78
N ASP A 153 -9.22 32.63 -33.53
CA ASP A 153 -10.15 32.56 -34.67
C ASP A 153 -9.67 31.58 -35.75
N GLN A 154 -8.36 31.50 -35.98
CA GLN A 154 -7.77 30.59 -36.95
C GLN A 154 -7.95 29.10 -36.58
N TRP A 155 -7.78 28.74 -35.30
CA TRP A 155 -7.63 27.34 -34.90
C TRP A 155 -8.81 26.79 -34.09
N MET A 156 -9.54 27.63 -33.35
CA MET A 156 -10.46 27.15 -32.30
C MET A 156 -11.61 26.30 -32.85
N ASP A 157 -12.21 26.68 -33.98
CA ASP A 157 -13.31 25.91 -34.58
C ASP A 157 -12.86 24.50 -34.99
N ASP A 158 -11.65 24.36 -35.54
CA ASP A 158 -11.08 23.06 -35.90
C ASP A 158 -10.75 22.20 -34.68
N ILE A 159 -10.27 22.82 -33.60
CA ILE A 159 -9.96 22.17 -32.34
C ILE A 159 -11.25 21.68 -31.66
N GLU A 160 -12.25 22.55 -31.48
CA GLU A 160 -13.50 22.19 -30.82
C GLU A 160 -14.28 21.10 -31.55
N ASN A 161 -14.14 21.04 -32.87
CA ASN A 161 -14.77 20.04 -33.71
C ASN A 161 -13.91 18.79 -33.96
N TRP A 162 -12.73 18.70 -33.35
CA TRP A 162 -11.76 17.60 -33.49
C TRP A 162 -11.28 17.36 -34.93
N ARG A 163 -11.29 18.40 -35.76
CA ARG A 163 -10.62 18.40 -37.08
C ARG A 163 -9.10 18.56 -36.93
N VAL A 164 -8.68 19.22 -35.86
CA VAL A 164 -7.33 19.16 -35.31
C VAL A 164 -7.37 18.36 -34.02
N ILE A 165 -6.65 17.25 -33.97
CA ILE A 165 -6.42 16.49 -32.74
C ILE A 165 -5.07 16.92 -32.18
N GLY A 166 -5.09 17.61 -31.05
CA GLY A 166 -3.90 18.20 -30.44
C GLY A 166 -3.38 17.47 -29.19
N CYS A 167 -2.05 17.51 -29.01
CA CYS A 167 -1.35 17.13 -27.77
C CYS A 167 -0.46 18.26 -27.22
N PHE A 168 0.11 18.09 -26.03
CA PHE A 168 0.90 19.13 -25.35
C PHE A 168 2.35 18.70 -25.10
N ALA A 169 3.28 19.19 -25.91
CA ALA A 169 4.68 18.79 -25.96
C ALA A 169 5.59 19.69 -25.10
N MET A 170 5.48 19.53 -23.78
CA MET A 170 6.33 20.23 -22.80
C MET A 170 7.54 19.39 -22.40
N THR A 171 7.30 18.27 -21.70
CA THR A 171 8.32 17.43 -21.09
C THR A 171 9.28 16.84 -22.13
N GLU A 172 10.55 16.79 -21.76
CA GLU A 172 11.65 16.18 -22.50
C GLU A 172 12.26 15.03 -21.72
N LEU A 173 13.02 14.18 -22.41
CA LEU A 173 13.71 13.05 -21.81
C LEU A 173 14.68 13.50 -20.70
N GLY A 174 15.37 14.63 -20.89
CA GLY A 174 16.29 15.22 -19.91
C GLY A 174 15.63 16.18 -18.91
N HIS A 175 14.47 16.74 -19.24
CA HIS A 175 13.90 17.88 -18.52
C HIS A 175 12.37 17.80 -18.36
N SER A 176 11.90 17.92 -17.12
CA SER A 176 10.47 18.02 -16.80
C SER A 176 10.22 19.17 -15.84
N SER A 177 10.47 18.98 -14.53
CA SER A 177 10.23 20.00 -13.51
C SER A 177 11.02 21.30 -13.70
N ASN A 178 12.18 21.25 -14.37
CA ASN A 178 12.98 22.43 -14.71
C ASN A 178 12.71 22.90 -16.16
N LEU A 179 11.61 23.64 -16.36
CA LEU A 179 11.21 24.12 -17.69
C LEU A 179 12.25 25.06 -18.34
N ARG A 180 13.04 25.78 -17.54
CA ARG A 180 14.09 26.65 -18.07
C ARG A 180 15.24 25.88 -18.71
N GLY A 181 15.39 24.60 -18.34
CA GLY A 181 16.40 23.70 -18.87
C GLY A 181 16.00 22.97 -20.15
N LEU A 182 14.77 23.16 -20.67
CA LEU A 182 14.36 22.53 -21.92
C LEU A 182 15.35 22.83 -23.05
N GLU A 183 15.60 21.85 -23.91
CA GLU A 183 16.65 21.87 -24.93
C GLU A 183 16.10 22.03 -26.35
N THR A 184 14.83 21.66 -26.62
CA THR A 184 14.23 21.86 -27.94
C THR A 184 14.25 23.34 -28.31
N THR A 185 14.74 23.67 -29.51
CA THR A 185 14.90 25.06 -29.96
C THR A 185 13.88 25.44 -31.03
N SER A 186 13.53 26.72 -31.07
CA SER A 186 12.80 27.38 -32.16
C SER A 186 13.63 28.56 -32.70
N THR A 187 14.31 28.37 -33.82
CA THR A 187 15.16 29.42 -34.41
C THR A 187 14.39 30.21 -35.46
N TYR A 188 14.30 31.54 -35.32
CA TYR A 188 13.62 32.39 -36.30
C TYR A 188 14.47 32.57 -37.58
N ASP A 189 13.87 32.30 -38.73
CA ASP A 189 14.46 32.47 -40.06
C ASP A 189 13.78 33.66 -40.77
N ARG A 190 14.45 34.81 -40.74
CA ARG A 190 13.97 36.07 -41.35
C ARG A 190 13.73 35.94 -42.86
N ALA A 191 14.48 35.09 -43.55
CA ALA A 191 14.40 34.98 -45.00
C ALA A 191 13.11 34.30 -45.47
N THR A 192 12.56 33.40 -44.65
CA THR A 192 11.35 32.65 -44.97
C THR A 192 10.14 33.05 -44.11
N ASN A 193 10.32 33.91 -43.11
CA ASN A 193 9.30 34.28 -42.13
C ASN A 193 8.74 33.04 -41.40
N GLU A 194 9.66 32.16 -40.96
CA GLU A 194 9.35 30.89 -40.32
C GLU A 194 10.18 30.69 -39.05
N PHE A 195 9.73 29.78 -38.18
CA PHE A 195 10.55 29.17 -37.14
C PHE A 195 11.02 27.79 -37.57
N VAL A 196 12.26 27.46 -37.25
CA VAL A 196 12.85 26.12 -37.38
C VAL A 196 12.85 25.45 -36.01
N ILE A 197 11.98 24.46 -35.83
CA ILE A 197 11.89 23.65 -34.61
C ILE A 197 12.86 22.47 -34.70
N HIS A 198 13.69 22.31 -33.67
CA HIS A 198 14.71 21.26 -33.65
C HIS A 198 14.96 20.69 -32.24
N SER A 199 15.12 19.37 -32.15
CA SER A 199 15.61 18.68 -30.96
C SER A 199 17.12 18.46 -31.12
N PRO A 200 17.99 19.28 -30.50
CA PRO A 200 19.44 19.26 -30.76
C PRO A 200 20.14 18.02 -30.23
N THR A 201 19.58 17.37 -29.22
CA THR A 201 20.16 16.24 -28.49
C THR A 201 19.12 15.14 -28.30
N LEU A 202 19.59 13.94 -27.91
CA LEU A 202 18.69 12.87 -27.49
C LEU A 202 17.84 13.28 -26.27
N THR A 203 18.43 14.02 -25.34
CA THR A 203 17.75 14.47 -24.11
C THR A 203 16.68 15.53 -24.38
N ALA A 204 16.79 16.27 -25.49
CA ALA A 204 15.76 17.18 -26.00
C ALA A 204 14.52 16.48 -26.60
N THR A 205 14.54 15.15 -26.74
CA THR A 205 13.37 14.40 -27.23
C THR A 205 12.19 14.67 -26.32
N LYS A 206 11.08 15.17 -26.86
CA LYS A 206 9.84 15.33 -26.08
C LYS A 206 9.39 13.95 -25.61
N TRP A 207 8.93 13.86 -24.36
CA TRP A 207 8.69 12.59 -23.69
C TRP A 207 7.43 12.64 -22.82
N TRP A 208 6.72 11.51 -22.71
CA TRP A 208 5.41 11.36 -22.06
C TRP A 208 4.24 12.10 -22.69
N ILE A 209 4.37 12.54 -23.94
CA ILE A 209 3.37 13.39 -24.60
C ILE A 209 2.13 12.56 -24.94
N GLY A 210 1.07 12.71 -24.16
CA GLY A 210 -0.21 12.02 -24.38
C GLY A 210 -0.71 12.24 -25.81
N MET A 211 -1.26 11.20 -26.44
CA MET A 211 -1.76 11.22 -27.82
C MET A 211 -0.71 11.30 -28.94
N SER A 212 0.54 11.66 -28.67
CA SER A 212 1.54 11.83 -29.74
C SER A 212 1.97 10.50 -30.40
N GLY A 213 1.86 9.38 -29.69
CA GLY A 213 2.31 8.07 -30.15
C GLY A 213 1.56 7.61 -31.40
N GLU A 214 0.24 7.79 -31.44
CA GLU A 214 -0.62 7.24 -32.50
C GLU A 214 -1.63 8.27 -33.05
N THR A 215 -2.12 9.20 -32.24
CA THR A 215 -3.39 9.90 -32.52
C THR A 215 -3.23 11.38 -32.94
N ALA A 216 -2.39 12.15 -32.25
CA ALA A 216 -2.35 13.60 -32.39
C ALA A 216 -1.82 14.04 -33.76
N THR A 217 -2.56 14.96 -34.38
CA THR A 217 -2.21 15.61 -35.65
C THR A 217 -1.34 16.84 -35.45
N HIS A 218 -1.46 17.51 -34.30
CA HIS A 218 -0.76 18.74 -33.97
C HIS A 218 -0.30 18.69 -32.51
N THR A 219 0.66 19.53 -32.16
CA THR A 219 1.01 19.78 -30.77
C THR A 219 1.26 21.26 -30.50
N VAL A 220 1.02 21.69 -29.26
CA VAL A 220 1.69 22.89 -28.75
C VAL A 220 3.01 22.44 -28.14
N ALA A 221 4.13 22.83 -28.77
CA ALA A 221 5.48 22.53 -28.31
C ALA A 221 6.07 23.73 -27.58
N ILE A 222 6.72 23.47 -26.45
CA ILE A 222 7.48 24.49 -25.70
C ILE A 222 8.95 24.39 -26.12
N CYS A 223 9.49 25.49 -26.63
CA CYS A 223 10.85 25.53 -27.21
C CYS A 223 11.61 26.76 -26.71
N GLN A 224 12.95 26.64 -26.61
CA GLN A 224 13.86 27.76 -26.42
C GLN A 224 13.92 28.59 -27.71
N THR A 225 13.41 29.81 -27.67
CA THR A 225 13.37 30.69 -28.84
C THR A 225 14.73 31.33 -29.08
N VAL A 226 15.27 31.14 -30.28
CA VAL A 226 16.55 31.70 -30.70
C VAL A 226 16.34 32.69 -31.84
N VAL A 227 16.82 33.92 -31.68
CA VAL A 227 16.70 35.02 -32.65
C VAL A 227 18.08 35.62 -32.84
N ASP A 228 18.58 35.64 -34.08
CA ASP A 228 19.93 36.11 -34.43
C ASP A 228 21.07 35.51 -33.56
N GLY A 229 20.88 34.27 -33.08
CA GLY A 229 21.85 33.58 -32.23
C GLY A 229 21.67 33.80 -30.72
N GLU A 230 20.77 34.69 -30.30
CA GLU A 230 20.45 34.94 -28.89
C GLU A 230 19.24 34.10 -28.44
N ASN A 231 19.34 33.48 -27.25
CA ASN A 231 18.25 32.70 -26.66
C ASN A 231 17.36 33.61 -25.79
N HIS A 232 16.09 33.73 -26.15
CA HIS A 232 15.06 34.53 -25.48
C HIS A 232 14.15 33.73 -24.53
N GLY A 233 14.55 32.50 -24.19
CA GLY A 233 13.82 31.63 -23.28
C GLY A 233 12.67 30.89 -23.93
N ILE A 234 11.83 30.26 -23.10
CA ILE A 234 10.79 29.36 -23.56
C ILE A 234 9.57 30.09 -24.13
N ASN A 235 9.07 29.63 -25.28
CA ASN A 235 7.82 30.07 -25.90
C ASN A 235 7.03 28.89 -26.48
N TRP A 236 5.76 29.11 -26.84
CA TRP A 236 4.80 28.09 -27.27
C TRP A 236 4.56 28.16 -28.77
N PHE A 237 4.56 27.01 -29.43
CA PHE A 237 4.44 26.91 -30.88
C PHE A 237 3.44 25.81 -31.27
N ILE A 238 2.51 26.10 -32.18
CA ILE A 238 1.69 25.07 -32.83
C ILE A 238 2.54 24.39 -33.90
N VAL A 239 2.78 23.09 -33.74
CA VAL A 239 3.58 22.28 -34.66
C VAL A 239 2.71 21.14 -35.23
N PRO A 240 2.48 21.09 -36.55
CA PRO A 240 1.87 19.95 -37.20
C PRO A 240 2.75 18.70 -37.07
N LEU A 241 2.15 17.58 -36.68
CA LEU A 241 2.83 16.29 -36.50
C LEU A 241 2.50 15.29 -37.60
N ARG A 242 1.23 15.21 -38.01
CA ARG A 242 0.72 14.21 -38.95
C ARG A 242 -0.15 14.84 -40.01
N ASP A 243 -0.14 14.25 -41.20
CA ASP A 243 -1.16 14.49 -42.20
C ASP A 243 -2.50 13.94 -41.69
N PRO A 244 -3.54 14.78 -41.51
CA PRO A 244 -4.83 14.36 -40.96
C PRO A 244 -5.58 13.36 -41.86
N LYS A 245 -5.25 13.27 -43.15
CA LYS A 245 -5.89 12.33 -44.08
C LYS A 245 -5.30 10.94 -44.01
N THR A 246 -3.98 10.84 -43.79
CA THR A 246 -3.25 9.57 -43.87
C THR A 246 -2.73 9.07 -42.53
N GLY A 247 -2.70 9.91 -41.49
CA GLY A 247 -2.14 9.61 -40.18
C GLY A 247 -0.61 9.49 -40.15
N ARG A 248 0.05 9.70 -41.30
CA ARG A 248 1.51 9.60 -41.43
C ARG A 248 2.17 10.86 -40.88
N LEU A 249 3.34 10.68 -40.26
CA LEU A 249 4.16 11.78 -39.76
C LEU A 249 4.62 12.70 -40.91
N LEU A 250 4.64 14.00 -40.65
CA LEU A 250 5.13 15.00 -41.58
C LEU A 250 6.67 15.00 -41.65
N PRO A 251 7.27 15.48 -42.76
CA PRO A 251 8.73 15.55 -42.89
C PRO A 251 9.41 16.25 -41.71
N GLY A 252 10.51 15.67 -41.23
CA GLY A 252 11.26 16.19 -40.07
C GLY A 252 10.65 15.86 -38.70
N VAL A 253 9.40 15.37 -38.63
CA VAL A 253 8.79 14.91 -37.39
C VAL A 253 8.99 13.40 -37.23
N THR A 254 9.55 13.00 -36.09
CA THR A 254 9.60 11.59 -35.69
C THR A 254 8.84 11.42 -34.37
N CYS A 255 7.82 10.57 -34.36
CA CYS A 255 7.09 10.20 -33.15
C CYS A 255 7.07 8.68 -32.97
N GLY A 256 6.96 8.24 -31.73
CA GLY A 256 6.71 6.84 -31.41
C GLY A 256 6.00 6.67 -30.07
N ASP A 257 5.45 5.48 -29.81
CA ASP A 257 4.86 5.12 -28.53
C ASP A 257 5.97 4.79 -27.52
N ILE A 258 5.82 5.24 -26.26
CA ILE A 258 6.75 4.95 -25.17
C ILE A 258 6.57 3.51 -24.64
N GLY A 259 5.41 2.92 -24.84
CA GLY A 259 5.13 1.52 -24.55
C GLY A 259 4.20 1.28 -23.35
N HIS A 260 4.44 0.17 -22.66
CA HIS A 260 3.63 -0.25 -21.51
C HIS A 260 3.87 0.67 -20.31
N LYS A 261 2.78 1.03 -19.63
CA LYS A 261 2.76 1.84 -18.41
C LYS A 261 2.29 1.00 -17.22
N SER A 262 2.40 1.54 -16.00
CA SER A 262 1.83 0.91 -14.80
C SER A 262 0.31 0.75 -14.86
N SER A 263 -0.38 1.66 -15.54
CA SER A 263 -1.82 1.61 -15.84
C SER A 263 -2.15 2.47 -17.07
N ARG A 264 -3.45 2.69 -17.38
CA ARG A 264 -3.95 3.48 -18.53
C ARG A 264 -3.41 3.01 -19.88
N GLN A 265 -3.59 1.73 -20.20
CA GLN A 265 -3.05 1.14 -21.44
C GLN A 265 -3.69 1.74 -22.71
N GLY A 266 -4.93 2.19 -22.62
CA GLY A 266 -5.63 2.96 -23.65
C GLY A 266 -5.04 4.35 -23.95
N LEU A 267 -4.01 4.81 -23.23
CA LEU A 267 -3.26 6.02 -23.55
C LEU A 267 -2.03 5.74 -24.41
N ASP A 268 -1.88 6.49 -25.50
CA ASP A 268 -0.75 6.53 -26.45
C ASP A 268 0.22 7.68 -26.12
N ASN A 269 0.71 7.72 -24.88
CA ASN A 269 1.84 8.57 -24.53
C ASN A 269 3.03 8.22 -25.44
N GLY A 270 3.51 9.23 -26.16
CA GLY A 270 4.60 9.08 -27.09
C GLY A 270 5.76 10.01 -26.80
N TRP A 271 6.77 9.86 -27.64
CA TRP A 271 7.92 10.73 -27.72
C TRP A 271 7.95 11.44 -29.07
N ILE A 272 8.56 12.63 -29.14
CA ILE A 272 8.64 13.44 -30.37
C ILE A 272 10.06 13.99 -30.53
N GLN A 273 10.63 13.84 -31.72
CA GLN A 273 11.85 14.51 -32.15
C GLN A 273 11.57 15.39 -33.37
N PHE A 274 12.07 16.61 -33.35
CA PHE A 274 11.99 17.55 -34.46
C PHE A 274 13.34 17.67 -35.16
N THR A 275 13.38 17.43 -36.46
CA THR A 275 14.57 17.60 -37.31
C THR A 275 14.32 18.73 -38.29
N SER A 276 14.70 19.95 -37.90
CA SER A 276 14.57 21.17 -38.69
C SER A 276 13.17 21.38 -39.27
N VAL A 277 12.14 21.19 -38.44
CA VAL A 277 10.74 21.34 -38.85
C VAL A 277 10.42 22.83 -39.00
N ARG A 278 10.03 23.25 -40.20
CA ARG A 278 9.66 24.64 -40.49
C ARG A 278 8.18 24.87 -40.24
N ILE A 279 7.87 25.93 -39.51
CA ILE A 279 6.50 26.40 -39.25
C ILE A 279 6.41 27.90 -39.52
N PRO A 280 5.25 28.42 -39.97
CA PRO A 280 5.05 29.86 -40.14
C PRO A 280 5.29 30.62 -38.84
N ARG A 281 5.76 31.88 -38.93
CA ARG A 281 5.96 32.77 -37.77
C ARG A 281 4.70 32.84 -36.90
N GLU A 282 3.53 32.88 -37.53
CA GLU A 282 2.20 32.98 -36.90
C GLU A 282 1.83 31.75 -36.05
N ASN A 283 2.58 30.66 -36.13
CA ASN A 283 2.38 29.49 -35.25
C ASN A 283 2.99 29.66 -33.85
N MET A 284 3.84 30.66 -33.62
CA MET A 284 4.23 31.07 -32.26
C MET A 284 3.01 31.71 -31.57
N LEU A 285 2.63 31.30 -30.36
CA LEU A 285 1.51 31.89 -29.63
C LEU A 285 1.90 33.26 -29.03
N MET A 286 1.32 34.36 -29.54
CA MET A 286 1.89 35.71 -29.40
C MET A 286 1.20 36.66 -28.41
N LYS A 287 0.31 36.20 -27.53
CA LYS A 287 -0.44 37.09 -26.61
C LYS A 287 0.46 37.85 -25.64
N TRP A 288 1.49 37.17 -25.10
CA TRP A 288 2.35 37.73 -24.05
C TRP A 288 3.77 38.03 -24.53
N ALA A 289 4.28 37.25 -25.49
CA ALA A 289 5.55 37.51 -26.15
C ALA A 289 5.31 37.51 -27.66
N SER A 290 5.99 38.34 -28.45
CA SER A 290 5.71 38.46 -29.88
C SER A 290 6.99 38.48 -30.72
N MET A 291 6.84 38.14 -31.99
CA MET A 291 7.90 38.20 -33.00
C MET A 291 7.39 38.98 -34.20
N SER A 292 8.02 40.10 -34.53
CA SER A 292 7.68 40.85 -35.75
C SER A 292 8.22 40.14 -37.00
N PRO A 293 7.62 40.35 -38.19
CA PRO A 293 8.19 39.88 -39.45
C PRO A 293 9.64 40.34 -39.67
N GLU A 294 9.97 41.54 -39.20
CA GLU A 294 11.31 42.14 -39.30
C GLU A 294 12.34 41.50 -38.36
N GLY A 295 11.93 40.62 -37.46
CA GLY A 295 12.81 39.89 -36.53
C GLY A 295 13.01 40.57 -35.17
N GLU A 296 12.07 41.42 -34.74
CA GLU A 296 12.08 42.02 -33.41
C GLU A 296 11.28 41.14 -32.43
N PHE A 297 11.95 40.64 -31.38
CA PHE A 297 11.31 39.84 -30.33
C PHE A 297 10.91 40.72 -29.14
N THR A 298 9.62 40.69 -28.78
CA THR A 298 9.10 41.30 -27.56
C THR A 298 8.89 40.22 -26.50
N PRO A 299 9.58 40.27 -25.34
CA PRO A 299 9.43 39.27 -24.29
C PRO A 299 8.12 39.44 -23.50
N SER A 300 7.75 38.39 -22.77
CA SER A 300 6.67 38.45 -21.77
C SER A 300 6.90 39.53 -20.72
N PRO A 301 5.87 40.29 -20.30
CA PRO A 301 6.01 41.33 -19.28
C PRO A 301 6.36 40.77 -17.90
N ASN A 302 6.08 39.48 -17.63
CA ASN A 302 6.51 38.81 -16.42
C ASN A 302 6.83 37.33 -16.69
N PRO A 303 8.00 36.83 -16.25
CA PRO A 303 8.36 35.43 -16.37
C PRO A 303 7.35 34.46 -15.76
N VAL A 304 6.58 34.83 -14.73
CA VAL A 304 5.60 33.94 -14.08
C VAL A 304 4.47 33.54 -15.02
N LEU A 305 4.14 34.35 -16.04
CA LEU A 305 3.10 34.04 -17.03
C LEU A 305 3.37 32.74 -17.79
N SER A 306 4.64 32.35 -17.95
CA SER A 306 5.01 31.05 -18.55
C SER A 306 4.45 29.85 -17.79
N TYR A 307 4.16 29.99 -16.49
CA TYR A 307 3.59 28.94 -15.65
C TYR A 307 2.07 29.02 -15.51
N ALA A 308 1.42 30.06 -16.06
CA ALA A 308 -0.01 30.30 -15.86
C ALA A 308 -0.90 29.19 -16.43
N THR A 309 -0.47 28.48 -17.49
CA THR A 309 -1.18 27.31 -18.03
C THR A 309 -1.26 26.14 -17.06
N LEU A 310 -0.31 26.01 -16.13
CA LEU A 310 -0.25 24.89 -15.20
C LEU A 310 -1.16 25.09 -13.99
N ILE A 311 -1.60 26.32 -13.71
CA ILE A 311 -2.48 26.61 -12.55
C ILE A 311 -3.84 25.91 -12.69
N PRO A 312 -4.62 26.11 -13.79
CA PRO A 312 -5.90 25.42 -13.94
C PRO A 312 -5.71 23.89 -14.05
N GLU A 313 -4.62 23.44 -14.68
CA GLU A 313 -4.25 22.02 -14.73
C GLU A 313 -4.18 21.43 -13.30
N ARG A 314 -3.45 22.09 -12.40
CA ARG A 314 -3.31 21.65 -11.00
C ARG A 314 -4.63 21.67 -10.24
N PHE A 315 -5.53 22.62 -10.53
CA PHE A 315 -6.85 22.63 -9.91
C PHE A 315 -7.72 21.47 -10.40
N THR A 316 -7.68 21.11 -11.69
CA THR A 316 -8.47 19.97 -12.20
C THR A 316 -8.08 18.61 -11.61
N ILE A 317 -6.88 18.50 -11.02
CA ILE A 317 -6.47 17.31 -10.26
C ILE A 317 -7.39 17.05 -9.06
N LEU A 318 -7.97 18.10 -8.46
CA LEU A 318 -8.95 17.95 -7.38
C LEU A 318 -10.17 17.18 -7.88
N SER A 319 -10.73 17.58 -9.03
CA SER A 319 -11.88 16.93 -9.64
C SER A 319 -11.55 15.49 -10.06
N GLY A 320 -10.39 15.25 -10.68
CA GLY A 320 -9.92 13.90 -11.02
C GLY A 320 -9.72 12.99 -9.80
N SER A 321 -9.28 13.55 -8.68
CA SER A 321 -9.11 12.81 -7.43
C SER A 321 -10.45 12.39 -6.82
N GLN A 322 -11.49 13.22 -6.94
CA GLN A 322 -12.86 12.84 -6.50
C GLN A 322 -13.37 11.62 -7.27
N VAL A 323 -13.11 11.52 -8.57
CA VAL A 323 -13.54 10.38 -9.39
C VAL A 323 -12.95 9.06 -8.89
N VAL A 324 -11.65 9.03 -8.60
CA VAL A 324 -10.95 7.82 -8.13
C VAL A 324 -11.31 7.49 -6.68
N LEU A 325 -11.34 8.50 -5.81
CA LEU A 325 -11.70 8.33 -4.40
C LEU A 325 -13.12 7.82 -4.24
N ALA A 326 -14.10 8.39 -4.96
CA ALA A 326 -15.50 8.04 -4.78
C ALA A 326 -15.72 6.56 -5.12
N GLN A 327 -15.12 6.07 -6.22
CA GLN A 327 -15.17 4.66 -6.57
C GLN A 327 -14.48 3.78 -5.52
N THR A 328 -13.25 4.11 -5.15
CA THR A 328 -12.41 3.27 -4.28
C THR A 328 -12.95 3.20 -2.84
N LEU A 329 -13.42 4.33 -2.29
CA LEU A 329 -14.09 4.38 -0.99
C LEU A 329 -15.44 3.67 -1.02
N THR A 330 -16.22 3.82 -2.10
CA THR A 330 -17.49 3.08 -2.26
C THR A 330 -17.25 1.57 -2.19
N ILE A 331 -16.24 1.08 -2.89
CA ILE A 331 -15.87 -0.34 -2.87
C ILE A 331 -15.46 -0.77 -1.46
N ALA A 332 -14.53 -0.04 -0.83
CA ALA A 332 -13.99 -0.42 0.48
C ALA A 332 -15.03 -0.35 1.61
N VAL A 333 -15.85 0.69 1.64
CA VAL A 333 -16.90 0.87 2.67
C VAL A 333 -17.99 -0.19 2.51
N ARG A 334 -18.52 -0.41 1.30
CA ARG A 334 -19.54 -1.46 1.07
C ARG A 334 -18.99 -2.85 1.35
N TYR A 335 -17.75 -3.13 0.94
CA TYR A 335 -17.08 -4.39 1.26
C TYR A 335 -16.92 -4.57 2.77
N GLY A 336 -16.42 -3.56 3.48
CA GLY A 336 -16.22 -3.61 4.93
C GLY A 336 -17.52 -3.80 5.71
N ALA A 337 -18.63 -3.23 5.21
CA ALA A 337 -19.96 -3.41 5.79
C ALA A 337 -20.53 -4.82 5.56
N VAL A 338 -20.08 -5.57 4.56
CA VAL A 338 -20.57 -6.94 4.31
C VAL A 338 -19.59 -8.00 4.83
N ARG A 339 -18.29 -7.74 4.75
CA ARG A 339 -17.25 -8.70 5.09
C ARG A 339 -17.22 -8.91 6.60
N ARG A 340 -17.26 -10.18 7.00
CA ARG A 340 -17.08 -10.62 8.38
C ARG A 340 -15.78 -11.39 8.57
N GLN A 341 -15.16 -11.22 9.73
CA GLN A 341 -13.93 -11.90 10.14
C GLN A 341 -13.85 -11.88 11.67
N GLY A 342 -12.96 -12.65 12.29
CA GLY A 342 -12.70 -12.60 13.73
C GLY A 342 -13.50 -13.62 14.53
N ASN A 343 -13.36 -13.57 15.87
CA ASN A 343 -13.89 -14.61 16.75
C ASN A 343 -15.42 -14.58 16.89
N HIS A 344 -16.07 -13.46 16.54
CA HIS A 344 -17.53 -13.32 16.62
C HIS A 344 -18.18 -12.99 15.27
N ASP A 345 -17.45 -13.17 14.17
CA ASP A 345 -17.94 -12.94 12.81
C ASP A 345 -18.54 -11.52 12.63
N GLU A 346 -17.84 -10.50 13.17
CA GLU A 346 -18.30 -9.11 13.11
C GLU A 346 -18.02 -8.49 11.74
N GLN A 347 -18.84 -7.51 11.34
CA GLN A 347 -18.56 -6.69 10.15
C GLN A 347 -17.20 -6.00 10.36
N ILE A 348 -16.26 -6.16 9.42
CA ILE A 348 -14.90 -5.64 9.62
C ILE A 348 -14.88 -4.11 9.67
N LEU A 349 -15.89 -3.42 9.11
CA LEU A 349 -16.06 -1.97 9.24
C LEU A 349 -16.18 -1.53 10.71
N ASP A 350 -16.65 -2.40 11.62
CA ASP A 350 -16.77 -2.11 13.07
C ASP A 350 -15.45 -2.17 13.82
N TYR A 351 -14.39 -2.69 13.21
CA TYR A 351 -13.08 -2.67 13.82
C TYR A 351 -12.48 -1.29 13.80
N GLN A 352 -11.92 -0.90 14.96
CA GLN A 352 -11.24 0.37 15.15
C GLN A 352 -10.19 0.64 14.08
N THR A 353 -9.37 -0.37 13.78
CA THR A 353 -8.33 -0.28 12.74
C THR A 353 -8.91 -0.05 11.34
N HIS A 354 -10.12 -0.52 11.07
CA HIS A 354 -10.76 -0.39 9.77
C HIS A 354 -11.40 0.98 9.60
N PHE A 355 -12.29 1.39 10.51
CA PHE A 355 -12.95 2.69 10.38
C PHE A 355 -11.96 3.86 10.55
N THR A 356 -10.92 3.75 11.39
CA THR A 356 -9.91 4.82 11.50
C THR A 356 -9.05 4.97 10.24
N SER A 357 -9.01 3.96 9.38
CA SER A 357 -8.33 4.01 8.08
C SER A 357 -9.24 4.59 6.97
N LEU A 358 -10.54 4.28 6.98
CA LEU A 358 -11.46 4.69 5.90
C LEU A 358 -12.19 6.02 6.15
N MET A 359 -12.61 6.30 7.40
CA MET A 359 -13.47 7.46 7.70
C MET A 359 -12.82 8.82 7.39
N PRO A 360 -11.51 9.03 7.59
CA PRO A 360 -10.85 10.24 7.12
C PRO A 360 -10.93 10.40 5.60
N GLY A 361 -10.81 9.31 4.84
CA GLY A 361 -10.98 9.33 3.38
C GLY A 361 -12.42 9.66 2.96
N VAL A 362 -13.41 9.08 3.65
CA VAL A 362 -14.84 9.39 3.45
C VAL A 362 -15.10 10.86 3.76
N ALA A 363 -14.54 11.45 4.82
CA ALA A 363 -14.71 12.87 5.09
C ALA A 363 -13.97 13.76 4.07
N PHE A 364 -12.77 13.35 3.66
CA PHE A 364 -11.92 14.13 2.78
C PHE A 364 -12.50 14.30 1.38
N ILE A 365 -13.20 13.30 0.83
CA ILE A 365 -13.77 13.44 -0.52
C ILE A 365 -14.86 14.53 -0.58
N TYR A 366 -15.61 14.74 0.49
CA TYR A 366 -16.56 15.84 0.60
C TYR A 366 -15.88 17.18 0.82
N MET A 367 -14.84 17.21 1.66
CA MET A 367 -13.99 18.39 1.79
C MET A 367 -13.46 18.83 0.43
N LEU A 368 -12.96 17.87 -0.33
CA LEU A 368 -12.43 18.10 -1.66
C LEU A 368 -13.49 18.62 -2.63
N ASN A 369 -14.70 18.06 -2.64
CA ASN A 369 -15.79 18.52 -3.50
C ASN A 369 -16.20 19.98 -3.22
N ILE A 370 -16.29 20.35 -1.94
CA ILE A 370 -16.63 21.73 -1.54
C ILE A 370 -15.48 22.69 -1.88
N VAL A 371 -14.24 22.33 -1.57
CA VAL A 371 -13.06 23.17 -1.84
C VAL A 371 -12.81 23.35 -3.34
N ASP A 372 -13.02 22.30 -4.14
CA ASP A 372 -12.93 22.34 -5.60
C ASP A 372 -13.83 23.46 -6.17
N ARG A 373 -15.09 23.56 -5.71
CA ARG A 373 -15.98 24.65 -6.12
C ARG A 373 -15.42 26.02 -5.77
N GLU A 374 -15.00 26.19 -4.52
CA GLU A 374 -14.53 27.48 -4.01
C GLU A 374 -13.23 27.97 -4.69
N LEU A 375 -12.38 27.03 -5.16
CA LEU A 375 -11.18 27.34 -5.94
C LEU A 375 -11.50 27.69 -7.38
N PHE A 376 -12.35 26.90 -8.05
CA PHE A 376 -12.70 27.17 -9.44
C PHE A 376 -13.47 28.49 -9.59
N ASP A 377 -14.40 28.79 -8.68
CA ASP A 377 -15.09 30.10 -8.66
C ASP A 377 -14.06 31.26 -8.56
N LYS A 378 -13.02 31.10 -7.75
CA LYS A 378 -11.95 32.10 -7.61
C LYS A 378 -11.05 32.15 -8.85
N TRP A 379 -10.71 31.01 -9.43
CA TRP A 379 -9.90 30.96 -10.64
C TRP A 379 -10.62 31.60 -11.84
N ASP A 380 -11.93 31.37 -11.98
CA ASP A 380 -12.72 31.97 -13.06
C ASP A 380 -12.72 33.50 -12.96
N GLU A 381 -12.87 34.06 -11.75
CA GLU A 381 -12.71 35.49 -11.48
C GLU A 381 -11.31 36.00 -11.89
N VAL A 382 -10.25 35.29 -11.48
CA VAL A 382 -8.87 35.68 -11.81
C VAL A 382 -8.60 35.56 -13.31
N ALA A 383 -9.09 34.51 -13.97
CA ALA A 383 -8.91 34.28 -15.40
C ALA A 383 -9.61 35.34 -16.24
N GLU A 384 -10.74 35.88 -15.78
CA GLU A 384 -11.42 37.01 -16.41
C GLU A 384 -10.52 38.26 -16.46
N PHE A 385 -9.76 38.54 -15.41
CA PHE A 385 -8.81 39.66 -15.40
C PHE A 385 -7.75 39.56 -16.50
N ALA A 386 -7.39 38.36 -16.97
CA ALA A 386 -6.45 38.21 -18.09
C ALA A 386 -6.99 38.78 -19.42
N GLN A 387 -8.30 39.05 -19.50
CA GLN A 387 -8.96 39.68 -20.63
C GLN A 387 -9.39 41.12 -20.34
N THR A 388 -9.68 41.46 -19.07
CA THR A 388 -10.31 42.74 -18.68
C THR A 388 -9.41 43.69 -17.90
N ASP A 389 -8.50 43.19 -17.07
CA ASP A 389 -7.59 43.99 -16.22
C ASP A 389 -6.26 43.23 -16.00
N ALA A 390 -5.31 43.46 -16.90
CA ALA A 390 -3.98 42.87 -16.80
C ALA A 390 -3.27 43.20 -15.49
N GLY A 391 -3.53 44.37 -14.88
CA GLY A 391 -2.93 44.75 -13.60
C GLY A 391 -3.47 43.91 -12.45
N ALA A 392 -4.78 43.68 -12.39
CA ALA A 392 -5.41 42.80 -11.40
C ALA A 392 -4.95 41.34 -11.56
N PHE A 393 -4.91 40.85 -12.80
CA PHE A 393 -4.40 39.50 -13.09
C PHE A 393 -3.00 39.29 -12.50
N MET A 394 -2.11 40.26 -12.73
CA MET A 394 -0.72 40.19 -12.30
C MET A 394 -0.54 40.25 -10.78
N ARG A 395 -1.50 40.83 -10.04
CA ARG A 395 -1.50 40.82 -8.57
C ARG A 395 -1.95 39.48 -7.98
N GLU A 396 -2.89 38.79 -8.62
CA GLU A 396 -3.47 37.54 -8.11
C GLU A 396 -2.62 36.31 -8.42
N ILE A 397 -1.92 36.30 -9.56
CA ILE A 397 -1.21 35.12 -10.07
C ILE A 397 -0.17 34.51 -9.10
N PRO A 398 0.64 35.28 -8.35
CA PRO A 398 1.57 34.71 -7.38
C PRO A 398 0.89 33.87 -6.30
N ASP A 399 -0.25 34.33 -5.76
CA ASP A 399 -1.03 33.61 -4.75
C ASP A 399 -1.65 32.34 -5.36
N GLN A 400 -2.26 32.46 -6.55
CA GLN A 400 -2.84 31.31 -7.25
C GLN A 400 -1.79 30.24 -7.60
N HIS A 401 -0.58 30.65 -7.96
CA HIS A 401 0.54 29.72 -8.18
C HIS A 401 0.97 29.03 -6.88
N GLY A 402 1.16 29.78 -5.78
CA GLY A 402 1.57 29.25 -4.48
C GLY A 402 0.54 28.27 -3.90
N VAL A 403 -0.74 28.61 -4.00
CA VAL A 403 -1.87 27.77 -3.57
C VAL A 403 -1.98 26.52 -4.42
N SER A 404 -2.04 26.65 -5.76
CA SER A 404 -2.19 25.49 -6.66
C SER A 404 -1.05 24.49 -6.51
N ALA A 405 0.19 24.97 -6.34
CA ALA A 405 1.36 24.11 -6.11
C ALA A 405 1.26 23.34 -4.78
N GLY A 406 0.96 24.04 -3.68
CA GLY A 406 0.81 23.42 -2.36
C GLY A 406 -0.37 22.44 -2.29
N PHE A 407 -1.52 22.81 -2.86
CA PHE A 407 -2.72 21.99 -2.87
C PHE A 407 -2.50 20.71 -3.65
N LYS A 408 -1.95 20.80 -4.86
CA LYS A 408 -1.66 19.64 -5.68
C LYS A 408 -0.73 18.67 -4.96
N GLY A 409 0.38 19.17 -4.39
CA GLY A 409 1.34 18.33 -3.68
C GLY A 409 0.74 17.61 -2.47
N ALA A 410 0.14 18.38 -1.55
CA ALA A 410 -0.46 17.85 -0.32
C ALA A 410 -1.59 16.85 -0.59
N LEU A 411 -2.47 17.19 -1.53
CA LEU A 411 -3.60 16.35 -1.91
C LEU A 411 -3.15 15.05 -2.59
N ALA A 412 -2.25 15.14 -3.57
CA ALA A 412 -1.84 13.96 -4.33
C ALA A 412 -1.22 12.87 -3.44
N TRP A 413 -0.45 13.25 -2.41
CA TRP A 413 0.05 12.30 -1.43
C TRP A 413 -1.06 11.70 -0.57
N TYR A 414 -1.94 12.53 -0.02
CA TYR A 414 -2.98 12.01 0.87
C TYR A 414 -4.01 11.14 0.14
N VAL A 415 -4.36 11.47 -1.10
CA VAL A 415 -5.21 10.61 -1.93
C VAL A 415 -4.53 9.25 -2.15
N THR A 416 -3.23 9.23 -2.44
CA THR A 416 -2.48 7.97 -2.59
C THR A 416 -2.55 7.10 -1.33
N GLU A 417 -2.44 7.72 -0.15
CA GLU A 417 -2.59 7.02 1.14
C GLU A 417 -3.99 6.43 1.30
N ILE A 418 -5.05 7.21 1.02
CA ILE A 418 -6.44 6.75 1.11
C ILE A 418 -6.70 5.56 0.16
N LEU A 419 -6.22 5.63 -1.08
CA LEU A 419 -6.42 4.55 -2.05
C LEU A 419 -5.76 3.25 -1.58
N GLU A 420 -4.56 3.33 -1.02
CA GLU A 420 -3.87 2.19 -0.44
C GLU A 420 -4.54 1.68 0.85
N ASP A 421 -5.10 2.55 1.69
CA ASP A 421 -5.92 2.17 2.84
C ASP A 421 -7.16 1.40 2.41
N CYS A 422 -7.87 1.85 1.38
CA CYS A 422 -9.00 1.13 0.79
C CYS A 422 -8.60 -0.26 0.28
N ARG A 423 -7.45 -0.37 -0.40
CA ARG A 423 -6.93 -1.66 -0.88
C ARG A 423 -6.63 -2.60 0.28
N ARG A 424 -5.94 -2.12 1.32
CA ARG A 424 -5.61 -2.89 2.53
C ARG A 424 -6.87 -3.31 3.29
N ALA A 425 -7.84 -2.40 3.42
CA ALA A 425 -9.13 -2.66 4.07
C ALA A 425 -9.89 -3.81 3.39
N CYS A 426 -9.77 -3.96 2.08
CA CYS A 426 -10.41 -5.04 1.33
C CYS A 426 -9.65 -6.39 1.35
N GLY A 427 -8.46 -6.43 1.95
CA GLY A 427 -7.64 -7.64 2.06
C GLY A 427 -7.27 -8.24 0.70
N GLY A 428 -7.18 -9.58 0.64
CA GLY A 428 -6.75 -10.30 -0.57
C GLY A 428 -7.66 -10.10 -1.78
N HIS A 429 -8.94 -9.80 -1.59
CA HIS A 429 -9.88 -9.61 -2.70
C HIS A 429 -9.54 -8.36 -3.53
N ALA A 430 -9.03 -7.29 -2.91
CA ALA A 430 -8.59 -6.10 -3.65
C ALA A 430 -7.28 -6.28 -4.43
N TYR A 431 -6.59 -7.41 -4.26
CA TYR A 431 -5.45 -7.75 -5.11
C TYR A 431 -5.87 -8.29 -6.49
N SER A 432 -7.14 -8.68 -6.64
CA SER A 432 -7.71 -9.00 -7.94
C SER A 432 -7.98 -7.74 -8.73
N ALA A 433 -7.47 -7.69 -9.97
CA ALA A 433 -7.73 -6.57 -10.88
C ALA A 433 -9.24 -6.36 -11.07
N TYR A 434 -10.03 -7.44 -11.13
CA TYR A 434 -11.50 -7.39 -11.29
C TYR A 434 -12.24 -6.62 -10.19
N ASN A 435 -11.58 -6.27 -9.07
CA ASN A 435 -12.17 -5.44 -8.01
C ASN A 435 -11.77 -3.95 -8.12
N SER A 436 -11.25 -3.53 -9.26
CA SER A 436 -10.90 -2.16 -9.67
C SER A 436 -9.86 -1.39 -8.86
N ILE A 437 -9.75 -1.60 -7.55
CA ILE A 437 -8.93 -0.77 -6.64
C ILE A 437 -7.47 -0.70 -7.10
N ALA A 438 -6.86 -1.83 -7.47
CA ALA A 438 -5.47 -1.85 -7.93
C ALA A 438 -5.26 -1.07 -9.25
N GLY A 439 -6.22 -1.17 -10.17
CA GLY A 439 -6.19 -0.39 -11.42
C GLY A 439 -6.33 1.11 -11.16
N LEU A 440 -7.29 1.49 -10.30
CA LEU A 440 -7.54 2.87 -9.88
C LEU A 440 -6.31 3.49 -9.17
N ILE A 441 -5.60 2.73 -8.34
CA ILE A 441 -4.31 3.16 -7.75
C ILE A 441 -3.28 3.41 -8.85
N GLY A 442 -3.13 2.47 -9.79
CA GLY A 442 -2.21 2.60 -10.91
C GLY A 442 -2.54 3.81 -11.79
N ASP A 443 -3.83 4.09 -12.01
CA ASP A 443 -4.30 5.24 -12.76
C ASP A 443 -4.05 6.55 -12.01
N TYR A 444 -4.22 6.58 -10.69
CA TYR A 444 -3.97 7.77 -9.90
C TYR A 444 -2.47 8.06 -9.71
N GLY A 445 -1.62 7.03 -9.66
CA GLY A 445 -0.21 7.17 -9.28
C GLY A 445 0.56 8.23 -10.06
N VAL A 446 0.21 8.46 -11.34
CA VAL A 446 0.81 9.51 -12.17
C VAL A 446 0.62 10.92 -11.59
N VAL A 447 -0.44 11.17 -10.82
CA VAL A 447 -0.76 12.48 -10.23
C VAL A 447 0.30 12.93 -9.22
N THR A 448 1.10 12.03 -8.66
CA THR A 448 2.23 12.39 -7.78
C THR A 448 3.43 12.98 -8.53
N THR A 449 3.46 12.85 -9.86
CA THR A 449 4.57 13.28 -10.73
C THR A 449 4.14 14.20 -11.87
N GLY A 450 3.04 13.88 -12.55
CA GLY A 450 2.42 14.71 -13.60
C GLY A 450 1.83 16.00 -13.04
N GLY A 451 1.71 17.04 -13.88
CA GLY A 451 1.31 18.40 -13.45
C GLY A 451 2.36 19.12 -12.57
N GLY A 452 3.56 18.53 -12.45
CA GLY A 452 4.68 18.98 -11.62
C GLY A 452 4.95 18.02 -10.47
N ASP A 453 6.22 17.63 -10.25
CA ASP A 453 6.61 16.77 -9.13
C ASP A 453 6.14 17.36 -7.79
N ASN A 454 5.54 16.54 -6.92
CA ASN A 454 4.96 17.02 -5.68
C ASN A 454 6.00 17.75 -4.80
N VAL A 455 7.21 17.21 -4.62
CA VAL A 455 8.23 17.84 -3.78
C VAL A 455 8.66 19.19 -4.35
N VAL A 456 8.87 19.26 -5.67
CA VAL A 456 9.20 20.52 -6.35
C VAL A 456 8.08 21.55 -6.20
N LEU A 457 6.82 21.15 -6.33
CA LEU A 457 5.66 22.04 -6.15
C LEU A 457 5.54 22.53 -4.71
N MET A 458 5.74 21.67 -3.72
CA MET A 458 5.77 22.07 -2.31
C MET A 458 6.88 23.09 -2.04
N GLN A 459 8.06 22.93 -2.66
CA GLN A 459 9.12 23.93 -2.58
C GLN A 459 8.75 25.26 -3.25
N GLN A 460 8.01 25.26 -4.36
CA GLN A 460 7.49 26.49 -4.98
C GLN A 460 6.52 27.23 -4.04
N SER A 461 5.62 26.48 -3.40
CA SER A 461 4.70 27.03 -2.38
C SER A 461 5.46 27.58 -1.16
N ALA A 462 6.46 26.85 -0.66
CA ALA A 462 7.32 27.33 0.44
C ALA A 462 8.08 28.62 0.08
N ARG A 463 8.57 28.71 -1.17
CA ARG A 463 9.26 29.92 -1.65
C ARG A 463 8.33 31.11 -1.68
N TYR A 464 7.08 30.90 -2.12
CA TYR A 464 6.04 31.91 -2.07
C TYR A 464 5.79 32.38 -0.63
N LEU A 465 5.62 31.46 0.32
CA LEU A 465 5.39 31.78 1.74
C LEU A 465 6.52 32.59 2.38
N ILE A 466 7.78 32.20 2.14
CA ILE A 466 8.94 32.92 2.69
C ILE A 466 9.06 34.31 2.06
N THR A 467 8.79 34.43 0.76
CA THR A 467 8.86 35.70 0.04
C THR A 467 7.80 36.68 0.54
N THR A 468 6.56 36.22 0.74
CA THR A 468 5.46 37.08 1.21
C THR A 468 5.61 37.44 2.68
N LEU A 469 6.13 36.55 3.53
CA LEU A 469 6.52 36.91 4.89
C LEU A 469 7.55 38.04 4.90
N LYS A 470 8.57 37.97 4.03
CA LYS A 470 9.57 39.04 3.91
C LYS A 470 8.93 40.38 3.52
N TRP A 471 8.00 40.38 2.56
CA TRP A 471 7.27 41.60 2.19
C TRP A 471 6.50 42.19 3.38
N ALA A 472 5.79 41.35 4.14
CA ALA A 472 5.11 41.79 5.36
C ALA A 472 6.08 42.35 6.42
N GLN A 473 7.27 41.75 6.57
CA GLN A 473 8.32 42.26 7.45
C GLN A 473 8.87 43.62 7.00
N GLU A 474 8.89 43.88 5.70
CA GLU A 474 9.29 45.15 5.08
C GLU A 474 8.15 46.20 5.06
N GLY A 475 6.99 45.88 5.64
CA GLY A 475 5.85 46.79 5.77
C GLY A 475 4.93 46.84 4.54
N GLN A 476 5.10 45.92 3.59
CA GLN A 476 4.16 45.75 2.49
C GLN A 476 2.96 44.91 2.94
N GLU A 477 1.76 45.38 2.64
CA GLU A 477 0.55 44.60 2.89
C GLU A 477 0.51 43.37 1.97
N VAL A 478 0.30 42.19 2.56
CA VAL A 478 0.08 40.95 1.81
C VAL A 478 -1.38 40.51 1.88
N VAL A 479 -1.91 39.96 0.80
CA VAL A 479 -3.33 39.60 0.64
C VAL A 479 -3.50 38.12 0.27
N GLY A 480 -4.74 37.66 0.15
CA GLY A 480 -5.04 36.29 -0.31
C GLY A 480 -4.78 35.22 0.75
N SER A 481 -4.26 34.06 0.34
CA SER A 481 -4.05 32.90 1.24
C SER A 481 -3.05 33.18 2.37
N VAL A 482 -2.19 34.18 2.20
CA VAL A 482 -1.08 34.57 3.09
C VAL A 482 -1.33 35.83 3.91
N SER A 483 -2.53 36.40 3.88
CA SER A 483 -2.88 37.65 4.59
C SER A 483 -2.58 37.62 6.10
N TYR A 484 -2.55 36.43 6.71
CA TYR A 484 -2.18 36.24 8.12
C TYR A 484 -0.74 36.66 8.44
N PHE A 485 0.16 36.75 7.45
CA PHE A 485 1.51 37.26 7.68
C PHE A 485 1.54 38.75 8.04
N ASN A 486 0.50 39.53 7.75
CA ASN A 486 0.41 40.91 8.24
C ASN A 486 0.41 40.97 9.79
N ASP A 487 -0.11 39.94 10.45
CA ASP A 487 -0.25 39.84 11.90
C ASP A 487 0.72 38.83 12.53
N TYR A 488 1.79 38.40 11.83
CA TYR A 488 2.66 37.30 12.27
C TYR A 488 3.22 37.49 13.69
N LYS A 489 3.59 38.73 14.07
CA LYS A 489 4.09 39.03 15.42
C LYS A 489 3.05 38.80 16.51
N LYS A 490 1.79 39.15 16.23
CA LYS A 490 0.65 38.94 17.14
C LYS A 490 0.30 37.46 17.23
N ILE A 491 0.35 36.74 16.12
CA ILE A 491 0.14 35.29 16.10
C ILE A 491 1.20 34.60 16.98
N LEU A 492 2.47 34.97 16.83
CA LEU A 492 3.59 34.37 17.56
C LEU A 492 3.71 34.83 19.02
N SER A 493 2.98 35.86 19.46
CA SER A 493 2.99 36.29 20.87
C SER A 493 2.33 35.29 21.82
N ASN A 494 1.62 34.29 21.28
CA ASN A 494 1.05 33.17 22.02
C ASN A 494 1.89 31.90 21.75
N PRO A 495 2.97 31.66 22.52
CA PRO A 495 3.92 30.58 22.21
C PRO A 495 3.37 29.18 22.51
N LYS A 496 2.23 29.07 23.19
CA LYS A 496 1.59 27.81 23.57
C LYS A 496 0.08 27.91 23.41
N THR A 497 -0.55 26.76 23.18
CA THR A 497 -2.02 26.70 23.19
C THR A 497 -2.57 26.95 24.61
N THR A 498 -3.76 27.52 24.69
CA THR A 498 -4.52 27.67 25.94
C THR A 498 -5.59 26.60 26.12
N PHE A 499 -5.77 25.74 25.12
CA PHE A 499 -6.78 24.69 25.10
C PHE A 499 -6.53 23.63 26.17
N GLN A 500 -7.54 23.36 27.00
CA GLN A 500 -7.48 22.29 28.01
C GLN A 500 -8.56 21.23 27.79
N ASP A 501 -9.59 21.55 27.00
CA ASP A 501 -10.77 20.72 26.82
C ASP A 501 -10.87 20.25 25.37
N PRO A 502 -10.73 18.93 25.06
CA PRO A 502 -10.86 18.31 23.74
C PRO A 502 -11.87 18.97 22.77
N ARG A 503 -12.98 19.48 23.30
CA ARG A 503 -14.07 20.10 22.55
C ARG A 503 -13.68 21.37 21.79
N ASP A 504 -12.65 22.12 22.18
CA ASP A 504 -12.28 23.31 21.38
C ASP A 504 -11.71 22.92 20.00
N LEU A 505 -11.19 21.69 19.82
CA LEU A 505 -10.82 21.16 18.50
C LEU A 505 -12.03 20.87 17.60
N LEU A 506 -13.26 20.94 18.13
CA LEU A 506 -14.49 20.92 17.34
C LEU A 506 -14.80 22.28 16.69
N SER A 507 -14.05 23.33 17.05
CA SER A 507 -14.10 24.64 16.40
C SER A 507 -13.12 24.69 15.23
N HIS A 508 -13.63 24.90 14.02
CA HIS A 508 -12.80 25.08 12.84
C HIS A 508 -11.89 26.29 12.96
N ASP A 509 -12.42 27.43 13.44
CA ASP A 509 -11.64 28.66 13.59
C ASP A 509 -10.44 28.44 14.52
N PHE A 510 -10.65 27.73 15.64
CA PHE A 510 -9.57 27.39 16.55
C PHE A 510 -8.49 26.53 15.87
N VAL A 511 -8.88 25.50 15.12
CA VAL A 511 -7.91 24.66 14.41
C VAL A 511 -7.17 25.43 13.31
N ILE A 512 -7.87 26.32 12.59
CA ILE A 512 -7.27 27.21 11.61
C ILE A 512 -6.26 28.13 12.30
N ASP A 513 -6.55 28.68 13.48
CA ASP A 513 -5.62 29.50 14.26
C ASP A 513 -4.37 28.72 14.68
N VAL A 514 -4.52 27.46 15.12
CA VAL A 514 -3.39 26.58 15.45
C VAL A 514 -2.50 26.32 14.23
N LEU A 515 -3.09 26.02 13.08
CA LEU A 515 -2.33 25.82 11.84
C LEU A 515 -1.70 27.14 11.34
N THR A 516 -2.38 28.27 11.53
CA THR A 516 -1.87 29.62 11.23
C THR A 516 -0.62 29.92 12.05
N TRP A 517 -0.66 29.61 13.35
CA TRP A 517 0.49 29.72 14.23
C TRP A 517 1.66 28.87 13.75
N ALA A 518 1.42 27.60 13.39
CA ALA A 518 2.48 26.71 12.90
C ALA A 518 3.09 27.20 11.59
N CYS A 519 2.27 27.70 10.66
CA CYS A 519 2.76 28.33 9.42
C CYS A 519 3.64 29.54 9.73
N ALA A 520 3.17 30.46 10.59
CA ALA A 520 3.92 31.66 10.96
C ALA A 520 5.24 31.31 11.65
N LYS A 521 5.24 30.31 12.55
CA LYS A 521 6.43 29.88 13.28
C LYS A 521 7.48 29.31 12.33
N LYS A 522 7.13 28.27 11.57
CA LYS A 522 8.08 27.63 10.64
C LYS A 522 8.53 28.57 9.53
N ALA A 523 7.66 29.41 8.98
CA ALA A 523 8.06 30.42 7.99
C ALA A 523 9.08 31.41 8.57
N THR A 524 8.87 31.87 9.82
CA THR A 524 9.79 32.80 10.48
C THR A 524 11.15 32.16 10.77
N ASP A 525 11.18 30.92 11.27
CA ASP A 525 12.44 30.22 11.55
C ASP A 525 13.23 29.96 10.27
N LEU A 526 12.56 29.45 9.22
CA LEU A 526 13.19 29.19 7.93
C LEU A 526 13.67 30.48 7.27
N ALA A 527 12.90 31.57 7.35
CA ALA A 527 13.32 32.87 6.86
C ALA A 527 14.57 33.39 7.60
N ALA A 528 14.66 33.20 8.92
CA ALA A 528 15.85 33.57 9.70
C ALA A 528 17.08 32.79 9.23
N ILE A 529 16.97 31.46 9.11
CA ILE A 529 18.05 30.57 8.62
C ILE A 529 18.52 31.00 7.21
N LEU A 530 17.58 31.26 6.30
CA LEU A 530 17.90 31.65 4.92
C LEU A 530 18.50 33.07 4.85
N ASN A 531 18.08 33.98 5.72
CA ASN A 531 18.64 35.33 5.79
C ASN A 531 20.08 35.30 6.32
N GLU A 532 20.38 34.48 7.34
CA GLU A 532 21.74 34.30 7.88
C GLU A 532 22.71 33.73 6.83
N ALA A 533 22.24 32.88 5.92
CA ALA A 533 23.05 32.30 4.85
C ALA A 533 23.62 33.36 3.88
N GLY A 534 22.89 34.45 3.67
CA GLY A 534 23.20 35.46 2.65
C GLY A 534 23.04 34.95 1.21
N LYS A 535 23.18 35.86 0.22
CA LYS A 535 22.93 35.54 -1.21
C LYS A 535 23.80 34.43 -1.77
N SER A 536 25.06 34.33 -1.36
CA SER A 536 26.03 33.38 -1.91
C SER A 536 25.78 31.93 -1.48
N ASN A 537 25.13 31.70 -0.34
CA ASN A 537 24.83 30.35 0.17
C ASN A 537 23.33 30.01 0.16
N PHE A 538 22.47 30.91 -0.35
CA PHE A 538 21.02 30.75 -0.32
C PHE A 538 20.56 29.40 -0.88
N ASP A 539 21.01 29.03 -2.09
CA ASP A 539 20.58 27.77 -2.73
C ASP A 539 21.09 26.54 -1.98
N LYS A 540 22.29 26.61 -1.39
CA LYS A 540 22.85 25.53 -0.58
C LYS A 540 22.00 25.32 0.68
N VAL A 541 21.73 26.39 1.42
CA VAL A 541 20.96 26.33 2.67
C VAL A 541 19.50 25.99 2.40
N TRP A 542 18.92 26.47 1.29
CA TRP A 542 17.62 26.02 0.81
C TRP A 542 17.59 24.50 0.62
N ASN A 543 18.60 23.94 -0.05
CA ASN A 543 18.71 22.51 -0.29
C ASN A 543 18.93 21.69 0.99
N GLU A 544 19.64 22.24 1.98
CA GLU A 544 19.84 21.62 3.31
C GLU A 544 18.56 21.61 4.16
N ASN A 545 17.53 22.40 3.80
CA ASN A 545 16.28 22.55 4.56
C ASN A 545 15.01 22.12 3.78
N GLN A 546 15.15 21.36 2.68
CA GLN A 546 14.01 21.00 1.82
C GLN A 546 12.87 20.29 2.56
N THR A 547 13.17 19.43 3.53
CA THR A 547 12.15 18.72 4.31
C THR A 547 11.27 19.69 5.10
N GLU A 548 11.88 20.68 5.77
CA GLU A 548 11.14 21.68 6.54
C GLU A 548 10.39 22.66 5.64
N LEU A 549 10.94 22.99 4.46
CA LEU A 549 10.24 23.79 3.45
C LEU A 549 8.98 23.08 2.94
N VAL A 550 9.08 21.78 2.65
CA VAL A 550 7.94 20.95 2.24
C VAL A 550 6.90 20.88 3.37
N ARG A 551 7.35 20.72 4.62
CA ARG A 551 6.47 20.69 5.80
C ARG A 551 5.72 22.01 5.99
N LEU A 552 6.38 23.15 5.82
CA LEU A 552 5.75 24.48 5.84
C LEU A 552 4.63 24.58 4.79
N ALA A 553 4.91 24.17 3.55
CA ALA A 553 3.92 24.20 2.48
C ALA A 553 2.73 23.24 2.75
N ASP A 554 2.96 22.06 3.34
CA ASP A 554 1.88 21.10 3.65
C ASP A 554 0.95 21.65 4.73
N VAL A 555 1.50 22.19 5.82
CA VAL A 555 0.70 22.82 6.88
C VAL A 555 -0.12 24.00 6.33
N HIS A 556 0.48 24.82 5.46
CA HIS A 556 -0.23 25.92 4.81
C HIS A 556 -1.36 25.43 3.88
N ALA A 557 -1.12 24.38 3.10
CA ALA A 557 -2.14 23.78 2.25
C ALA A 557 -3.34 23.28 3.07
N TRP A 558 -3.09 22.51 4.15
CA TRP A 558 -4.14 22.03 5.05
C TRP A 558 -4.91 23.15 5.74
N ARG A 559 -4.21 24.19 6.19
CA ARG A 559 -4.84 25.40 6.74
C ARG A 559 -5.83 26.00 5.74
N TYR A 560 -5.39 26.20 4.50
CA TYR A 560 -6.22 26.86 3.50
C TYR A 560 -7.34 25.95 2.97
N PHE A 561 -7.16 24.62 2.91
CA PHE A 561 -8.24 23.66 2.70
C PHE A 561 -9.38 23.85 3.70
N LEU A 562 -9.07 23.99 4.99
CA LEU A 562 -10.08 24.19 6.03
C LEU A 562 -10.80 25.54 5.91
N ILE A 563 -10.09 26.60 5.56
CA ILE A 563 -10.70 27.93 5.31
C ILE A 563 -11.70 27.87 4.16
N LEU A 564 -11.29 27.29 3.03
CA LEU A 564 -12.17 27.18 1.86
C LEU A 564 -13.35 26.24 2.13
N TYR A 565 -13.12 25.16 2.87
CA TYR A 565 -14.19 24.25 3.27
C TYR A 565 -15.22 24.95 4.16
N GLN A 566 -14.78 25.68 5.18
CA GLN A 566 -15.67 26.43 6.08
C GLN A 566 -16.53 27.42 5.29
N ARG A 567 -15.89 28.21 4.41
CA ARG A 567 -16.58 29.17 3.52
C ARG A 567 -17.64 28.48 2.64
N GLY A 568 -17.32 27.31 2.12
CA GLY A 568 -18.20 26.56 1.22
C GLY A 568 -19.41 25.95 1.94
N ILE A 569 -19.24 25.45 3.17
CA ILE A 569 -20.35 24.86 3.95
C ILE A 569 -21.28 25.90 4.57
N ASP A 570 -20.80 27.13 4.83
CA ASP A 570 -21.65 28.22 5.38
C ASP A 570 -22.76 28.66 4.40
N ARG A 571 -22.65 28.27 3.13
CA ARG A 571 -23.69 28.48 2.11
C ARG A 571 -24.77 27.39 2.12
N GLU A 572 -24.57 26.28 2.84
CA GLU A 572 -25.49 25.15 2.87
C GLU A 572 -26.73 25.47 3.71
N LYS A 573 -27.92 25.30 3.12
CA LYS A 573 -29.20 25.69 3.73
C LYS A 573 -29.89 24.51 4.43
N SER A 574 -29.66 23.28 3.97
CA SER A 574 -30.20 22.08 4.56
C SER A 574 -29.48 21.79 5.88
N LYS A 575 -30.16 22.01 7.02
CA LYS A 575 -29.57 21.77 8.35
C LYS A 575 -28.99 20.35 8.52
N PRO A 576 -29.69 19.27 8.14
CA PRO A 576 -29.13 17.91 8.25
C PRO A 576 -27.82 17.74 7.45
N VAL A 577 -27.77 18.27 6.22
CA VAL A 577 -26.58 18.19 5.37
C VAL A 577 -25.46 19.06 5.92
N TYR A 578 -25.76 20.29 6.33
CA TYR A 578 -24.80 21.18 7.00
C TYR A 578 -24.18 20.52 8.23
N PHE A 579 -24.97 19.88 9.09
CA PHE A 579 -24.43 19.20 10.28
C PHE A 579 -23.52 18.01 9.91
N MET A 580 -23.84 17.26 8.85
CA MET A 580 -22.99 16.18 8.37
C MET A 580 -21.68 16.71 7.76
N LEU A 581 -21.76 17.75 6.92
CA LEU A 581 -20.59 18.43 6.36
C LEU A 581 -19.71 19.02 7.48
N ARG A 582 -20.31 19.66 8.48
CA ARG A 582 -19.59 20.17 9.66
C ARG A 582 -18.90 19.04 10.42
N LYS A 583 -19.57 17.89 10.64
CA LYS A 583 -18.97 16.72 11.30
C LYS A 583 -17.74 16.21 10.53
N MET A 584 -17.85 16.06 9.21
CA MET A 584 -16.73 15.66 8.36
C MET A 584 -15.59 16.69 8.41
N GLY A 585 -15.92 17.98 8.42
CA GLY A 585 -14.96 19.06 8.61
C GLY A 585 -14.21 18.94 9.94
N GLN A 586 -14.91 18.68 11.04
CA GLN A 586 -14.32 18.52 12.37
C GLN A 586 -13.37 17.32 12.43
N LEU A 587 -13.72 16.22 11.75
CA LEU A 587 -12.83 15.08 11.59
C LEU A 587 -11.58 15.47 10.80
N MET A 588 -11.73 16.20 9.69
CA MET A 588 -10.59 16.64 8.89
C MET A 588 -9.71 17.68 9.60
N SER A 589 -10.30 18.53 10.44
CA SER A 589 -9.58 19.46 11.30
C SER A 589 -8.71 18.72 12.32
N THR A 590 -9.28 17.73 13.00
CA THR A 590 -8.55 16.89 13.94
C THR A 590 -7.49 16.03 13.24
N PHE A 591 -7.79 15.56 12.02
CA PHE A 591 -6.83 14.86 11.16
C PHE A 591 -5.63 15.75 10.80
N ALA A 592 -5.84 16.98 10.36
CA ALA A 592 -4.76 17.91 10.01
C ALA A 592 -3.84 18.18 11.21
N ILE A 593 -4.42 18.38 12.40
CA ILE A 593 -3.64 18.51 13.64
C ILE A 593 -2.88 17.22 13.98
N ARG A 594 -3.54 16.06 13.86
CA ARG A 594 -2.91 14.76 14.11
C ARG A 594 -1.75 14.47 13.16
N LYS A 595 -1.91 14.81 11.89
CA LYS A 595 -0.91 14.64 10.83
C LYS A 595 0.39 15.41 11.13
N HIS A 596 0.26 16.60 11.70
CA HIS A 596 1.38 17.45 12.08
C HIS A 596 1.61 17.47 13.60
N LEU A 597 1.19 16.43 14.32
CA LEU A 597 1.23 16.43 15.79
C LEU A 597 2.66 16.56 16.35
N ASP A 598 3.61 15.95 15.65
CA ASP A 598 5.04 16.05 15.94
C ASP A 598 5.55 17.50 15.89
N LEU A 599 5.08 18.31 14.94
CA LEU A 599 5.45 19.73 14.79
C LEU A 599 5.07 20.53 16.02
N PHE A 600 3.82 20.41 16.46
CA PHE A 600 3.33 21.18 17.60
C PHE A 600 4.02 20.76 18.91
N MET A 601 4.43 19.49 19.01
CA MET A 601 5.16 18.97 20.16
C MET A 601 6.62 19.47 20.16
N GLU A 602 7.28 19.45 19.00
CA GLU A 602 8.65 19.94 18.80
C GLU A 602 8.78 21.41 19.17
N GLU A 603 7.83 22.24 18.74
CA GLU A 603 7.82 23.68 19.03
C GLU A 603 7.26 24.02 20.43
N GLY A 604 6.87 23.01 21.22
CA GLY A 604 6.33 23.18 22.57
C GLY A 604 4.95 23.87 22.62
N TYR A 605 4.25 23.96 21.48
CA TYR A 605 2.90 24.50 21.40
C TYR A 605 1.86 23.59 22.04
N PHE A 606 2.05 22.27 21.84
CA PHE A 606 1.32 21.19 22.50
C PHE A 606 2.23 20.42 23.45
N ASP A 607 1.60 19.68 24.36
CA ASP A 607 2.25 18.78 25.30
C ASP A 607 1.66 17.37 25.19
N GLY A 608 2.17 16.44 26.00
CA GLY A 608 1.74 15.04 25.99
C GLY A 608 0.24 14.85 26.32
N SER A 609 -0.39 15.77 27.04
CA SER A 609 -1.83 15.73 27.33
C SER A 609 -2.64 16.10 26.09
N HIS A 610 -2.29 17.23 25.45
CA HIS A 610 -2.90 17.66 24.18
C HIS A 610 -2.81 16.57 23.10
N ALA A 611 -1.65 15.91 22.98
CA ALA A 611 -1.45 14.81 22.04
C ALA A 611 -2.39 13.62 22.27
N LYS A 612 -2.73 13.31 23.52
CA LYS A 612 -3.71 12.26 23.86
C LYS A 612 -5.12 12.71 23.50
N HIS A 613 -5.48 13.95 23.79
CA HIS A 613 -6.78 14.52 23.43
C HIS A 613 -7.03 14.49 21.92
N VAL A 614 -6.05 14.92 21.10
CA VAL A 614 -6.15 14.87 19.63
C VAL A 614 -6.39 13.45 19.14
N ARG A 615 -5.62 12.47 19.63
CA ARG A 615 -5.76 11.06 19.20
C ARG A 615 -7.10 10.45 19.61
N GLN A 616 -7.56 10.73 20.82
CA GLN A 616 -8.84 10.22 21.31
C GLN A 616 -10.02 10.85 20.56
N LEU A 617 -10.01 12.17 20.35
CA LEU A 617 -11.05 12.87 19.60
C LEU A 617 -11.13 12.36 18.16
N PHE A 618 -10.00 12.18 17.49
CA PHE A 618 -9.94 11.61 16.15
C PHE A 618 -10.62 10.22 16.09
N LEU A 619 -10.32 9.37 17.07
CA LEU A 619 -10.92 8.04 17.18
C LEU A 619 -12.43 8.12 17.36
N ASP A 620 -12.90 8.98 18.28
CA ASP A 620 -14.31 9.16 18.59
C ASP A 620 -15.09 9.71 17.38
N GLN A 621 -14.52 10.67 16.65
CA GLN A 621 -15.09 11.22 15.42
C GLN A 621 -15.16 10.18 14.30
N CYS A 622 -14.12 9.36 14.10
CA CYS A 622 -14.19 8.27 13.12
C CYS A 622 -15.28 7.26 13.50
N LYS A 623 -15.38 6.90 14.78
CA LYS A 623 -16.42 5.99 15.26
C LYS A 623 -17.82 6.57 15.07
N ASP A 624 -18.00 7.87 15.31
CA ASP A 624 -19.28 8.53 15.10
C ASP A 624 -19.65 8.64 13.61
N LEU A 625 -18.68 8.91 12.71
CA LEU A 625 -18.93 9.00 11.27
C LEU A 625 -19.24 7.63 10.64
N ARG A 626 -18.69 6.54 11.18
CA ARG A 626 -18.87 5.17 10.66
C ARG A 626 -20.33 4.84 10.36
N LYS A 627 -21.26 5.24 11.23
CA LYS A 627 -22.68 4.86 11.12
C LYS A 627 -23.35 5.40 9.86
N ASP A 628 -22.77 6.44 9.28
CA ASP A 628 -23.25 7.13 8.09
C ASP A 628 -22.39 6.79 6.86
N ALA A 629 -21.39 5.90 6.98
CA ALA A 629 -20.41 5.64 5.93
C ALA A 629 -21.03 5.10 4.64
N VAL A 630 -21.94 4.12 4.72
CA VAL A 630 -22.63 3.56 3.54
C VAL A 630 -23.52 4.61 2.87
N PRO A 631 -24.41 5.34 3.59
CA PRO A 631 -25.16 6.46 3.02
C PRO A 631 -24.29 7.53 2.35
N LEU A 632 -23.12 7.85 2.92
CA LEU A 632 -22.19 8.82 2.35
C LEU A 632 -21.62 8.32 1.02
N VAL A 633 -21.10 7.10 0.94
CA VAL A 633 -20.58 6.59 -0.35
C VAL A 633 -21.70 6.37 -1.39
N ASP A 634 -22.94 6.11 -0.96
CA ASP A 634 -24.09 6.00 -1.85
C ASP A 634 -24.52 7.36 -2.46
N ALA A 635 -24.26 8.48 -1.78
CA ALA A 635 -24.59 9.82 -2.28
C ALA A 635 -23.80 10.23 -3.54
N TRP A 636 -22.73 9.51 -3.88
CA TRP A 636 -21.98 9.71 -5.14
C TRP A 636 -22.68 9.07 -6.34
N VAL A 637 -23.78 8.34 -6.14
CA VAL A 637 -24.67 7.78 -7.18
C VAL A 637 -23.92 7.08 -8.32
N ILE A 638 -22.92 6.25 -7.97
CA ILE A 638 -22.12 5.49 -8.94
C ILE A 638 -22.78 4.12 -9.17
N PRO A 639 -23.26 3.81 -10.40
CA PRO A 639 -23.84 2.51 -10.71
C PRO A 639 -22.81 1.38 -10.66
N ASP A 640 -23.26 0.16 -10.34
CA ASP A 640 -22.39 -1.03 -10.27
C ASP A 640 -21.54 -1.25 -11.53
N TYR A 641 -22.13 -1.02 -12.72
CA TYR A 641 -21.42 -1.22 -14.00
C TYR A 641 -20.33 -0.16 -14.25
N VAL A 642 -20.37 0.96 -13.52
CA VAL A 642 -19.36 2.02 -13.55
C VAL A 642 -18.26 1.76 -12.54
N ILE A 643 -18.61 1.31 -11.33
CA ILE A 643 -17.66 0.89 -10.29
C ILE A 643 -16.76 -0.26 -10.79
N LYS A 644 -17.30 -1.14 -11.64
CA LYS A 644 -16.60 -2.28 -12.25
C LYS A 644 -15.95 -3.23 -11.22
N ALA A 645 -16.42 -3.22 -9.97
CA ALA A 645 -15.90 -4.05 -8.88
C ALA A 645 -17.04 -4.84 -8.20
N PRO A 646 -17.10 -6.16 -8.37
CA PRO A 646 -18.17 -6.98 -7.81
C PRO A 646 -18.20 -6.96 -6.28
N ILE A 647 -17.07 -6.70 -5.61
CA ILE A 647 -17.03 -6.56 -4.14
C ILE A 647 -17.58 -5.22 -3.62
N GLY A 648 -17.84 -4.25 -4.52
CA GLY A 648 -18.43 -2.95 -4.19
C GLY A 648 -19.92 -2.84 -4.57
N LYS A 649 -20.57 -3.97 -4.84
CA LYS A 649 -21.94 -4.04 -5.36
C LYS A 649 -22.94 -3.33 -4.44
N TYR A 650 -23.83 -2.52 -5.01
CA TYR A 650 -24.81 -1.73 -4.26
C TYR A 650 -25.71 -2.59 -3.36
N ASP A 651 -26.17 -3.73 -3.85
CA ASP A 651 -27.05 -4.63 -3.09
C ASP A 651 -26.30 -5.50 -2.06
N GLY A 652 -24.97 -5.41 -1.95
CA GLY A 652 -24.18 -6.18 -0.98
C GLY A 652 -24.03 -7.66 -1.32
N ASN A 653 -24.50 -8.13 -2.48
CA ASN A 653 -24.36 -9.51 -2.93
C ASN A 653 -22.96 -9.79 -3.53
N ILE A 654 -21.92 -9.53 -2.73
CA ILE A 654 -20.55 -9.39 -3.21
C ILE A 654 -19.87 -10.71 -3.59
N TYR A 655 -20.09 -11.81 -2.87
CA TYR A 655 -19.38 -13.06 -3.12
C TYR A 655 -19.88 -13.80 -4.37
N PRO A 656 -21.19 -13.98 -4.57
CA PRO A 656 -21.69 -14.56 -5.82
C PRO A 656 -21.34 -13.71 -7.03
N ALA A 657 -21.42 -12.37 -6.90
CA ALA A 657 -20.99 -11.46 -7.96
C ALA A 657 -19.50 -11.64 -8.29
N TYR A 658 -18.63 -11.67 -7.28
CA TYR A 658 -17.19 -11.79 -7.51
C TYR A 658 -16.82 -13.14 -8.12
N PHE A 659 -17.43 -14.23 -7.64
CA PHE A 659 -17.20 -15.56 -8.20
C PHE A 659 -17.72 -15.68 -9.65
N ALA A 660 -18.88 -15.09 -9.95
CA ALA A 660 -19.40 -15.03 -11.31
C ALA A 660 -18.46 -14.29 -12.26
N THR A 661 -17.89 -13.17 -11.83
CA THR A 661 -16.89 -12.41 -12.59
C THR A 661 -15.66 -13.26 -12.91
N VAL A 662 -15.07 -13.93 -11.92
CA VAL A 662 -13.88 -14.78 -12.12
C VAL A 662 -14.18 -15.97 -13.03
N ASN A 663 -15.36 -16.57 -12.92
CA ASN A 663 -15.76 -17.70 -13.77
C ASN A 663 -16.02 -17.30 -15.23
N ALA A 664 -16.39 -16.04 -15.47
CA ALA A 664 -16.60 -15.50 -16.80
C ALA A 664 -15.29 -15.06 -17.49
N ALA A 665 -14.18 -14.97 -16.74
CA ALA A 665 -12.88 -14.62 -17.32
C ALA A 665 -12.42 -15.64 -18.37
N GLN A 666 -11.67 -15.16 -19.35
CA GLN A 666 -11.32 -15.96 -20.53
C GLN A 666 -10.44 -17.16 -20.13
N LYS A 667 -10.79 -18.37 -20.62
CA LYS A 667 -10.04 -19.62 -20.41
C LYS A 667 -9.93 -20.08 -18.96
N SER A 668 -10.79 -19.62 -18.04
CA SER A 668 -10.75 -20.00 -16.62
C SER A 668 -10.82 -21.51 -16.34
N TYR A 669 -11.36 -22.30 -17.28
CA TYR A 669 -11.51 -23.77 -17.14
C TYR A 669 -10.65 -24.58 -18.11
N GLU A 670 -9.91 -23.93 -19.00
CA GLU A 670 -9.13 -24.62 -20.04
C GLU A 670 -7.71 -24.93 -19.56
N ALA A 671 -7.11 -25.99 -20.12
CA ALA A 671 -5.68 -26.22 -19.91
C ALA A 671 -4.88 -25.04 -20.50
N PRO A 672 -3.86 -24.53 -19.80
CA PRO A 672 -3.13 -23.37 -20.29
C PRO A 672 -2.40 -23.70 -21.60
N ALA A 673 -2.25 -22.72 -22.50
CA ALA A 673 -1.56 -22.90 -23.79
C ALA A 673 -0.12 -23.43 -23.64
N TYR A 674 0.53 -23.15 -22.51
CA TYR A 674 1.87 -23.60 -22.17
C TYR A 674 1.91 -25.05 -21.63
N TRP A 675 0.77 -25.69 -21.38
CA TRP A 675 0.69 -27.01 -20.74
C TRP A 675 1.45 -28.06 -21.52
N HIS A 676 1.03 -28.33 -22.77
CA HIS A 676 1.67 -29.35 -23.61
C HIS A 676 3.11 -29.00 -23.98
N LYS A 677 3.44 -27.71 -24.04
CA LYS A 677 4.76 -27.23 -24.43
C LYS A 677 5.79 -27.33 -23.30
N TYR A 678 5.40 -27.08 -22.05
CA TYR A 678 6.35 -26.98 -20.94
C TYR A 678 5.94 -27.79 -19.70
N ALA A 679 4.68 -27.71 -19.25
CA ALA A 679 4.26 -28.42 -18.04
C ALA A 679 4.26 -29.94 -18.25
N ALA A 680 3.65 -30.43 -19.32
CA ALA A 680 3.57 -31.86 -19.61
C ALA A 680 4.96 -32.51 -19.82
N PRO A 681 5.92 -31.90 -20.55
CA PRO A 681 7.28 -32.42 -20.60
C PRO A 681 8.00 -32.49 -19.25
N LEU A 682 7.83 -31.48 -18.38
CA LEU A 682 8.42 -31.49 -17.03
C LEU A 682 7.84 -32.61 -16.16
N LEU A 683 6.51 -32.79 -16.22
CA LEU A 683 5.82 -33.83 -15.46
C LEU A 683 6.16 -35.24 -15.96
N ASN A 684 6.46 -35.38 -17.25
CA ASN A 684 6.82 -36.65 -17.90
C ASN A 684 8.34 -36.82 -18.09
N ALA A 685 9.16 -35.97 -17.47
CA ALA A 685 10.60 -36.12 -17.54
C ALA A 685 11.02 -37.46 -16.90
N PRO A 686 11.87 -38.26 -17.56
CA PRO A 686 12.29 -39.56 -17.04
C PRO A 686 12.99 -39.37 -15.69
N ARG A 687 12.68 -40.25 -14.73
CA ARG A 687 13.31 -40.18 -13.42
C ARG A 687 14.71 -40.80 -13.51
N PRO A 688 15.71 -40.30 -12.74
CA PRO A 688 17.00 -40.95 -12.66
C PRO A 688 16.82 -42.40 -12.18
N GLY A 689 17.08 -43.38 -13.06
CA GLY A 689 16.90 -44.82 -12.80
C GLY A 689 15.99 -45.59 -13.76
N ASP A 690 15.30 -44.91 -14.69
CA ASP A 690 14.43 -45.58 -15.70
C ASP A 690 15.18 -46.28 -16.85
N GLU A 691 16.48 -46.56 -16.69
CA GLU A 691 17.22 -47.40 -17.62
C GLU A 691 16.87 -48.89 -17.43
N LYS A 692 16.02 -49.38 -18.34
CA LYS A 692 15.86 -50.79 -18.75
C LYS A 692 15.73 -51.82 -17.62
N LYS A 693 14.48 -52.10 -17.24
CA LYS A 693 14.09 -53.47 -16.85
C LYS A 693 12.90 -53.92 -17.70
N GLY A 694 13.14 -54.97 -18.49
CA GLY A 694 12.18 -55.57 -19.39
C GLY A 694 10.98 -56.16 -18.67
N CYS A 695 9.85 -56.10 -19.39
CA CYS A 695 8.60 -56.84 -19.32
C CYS A 695 8.16 -57.56 -18.03
N ASN A 696 6.83 -57.44 -17.86
CA ASN A 696 5.93 -58.12 -16.94
C ASN A 696 5.97 -57.58 -15.53
N HIS A 697 5.12 -56.59 -15.25
CA HIS A 697 4.13 -56.64 -14.18
C HIS A 697 3.00 -55.67 -14.54
N GLN A 698 1.81 -56.21 -14.86
CA GLN A 698 0.57 -55.47 -14.84
C GLN A 698 0.33 -54.99 -13.40
N TYR A 699 0.62 -53.72 -13.11
CA TYR A 699 0.12 -53.10 -11.89
C TYR A 699 -1.25 -52.50 -12.19
N SER A 700 -2.28 -53.28 -11.89
CA SER A 700 -3.62 -52.80 -11.57
C SER A 700 -3.50 -51.70 -10.51
N LEU A 701 -3.96 -50.49 -10.82
CA LEU A 701 -4.17 -49.42 -9.84
C LEU A 701 -5.13 -49.90 -8.75
N PRO A 702 -4.73 -49.96 -7.47
CA PRO A 702 -5.69 -50.06 -6.39
C PRO A 702 -5.84 -48.69 -5.72
N PHE A 703 -7.08 -48.23 -5.70
CA PHE A 703 -7.67 -47.46 -4.61
C PHE A 703 -7.32 -45.97 -4.47
N VAL A 704 -8.32 -45.16 -4.81
CA VAL A 704 -8.91 -44.13 -3.93
C VAL A 704 -8.38 -44.25 -2.49
N VAL A 705 -7.59 -43.28 -2.06
CA VAL A 705 -7.24 -43.14 -0.65
C VAL A 705 -8.51 -42.75 0.11
N PHE A 706 -9.19 -43.77 0.66
CA PHE A 706 -10.03 -43.56 1.82
C PHE A 706 -9.17 -42.93 2.91
N ILE A 707 -9.58 -41.78 3.43
CA ILE A 707 -9.08 -41.29 4.72
C ILE A 707 -9.44 -42.38 5.73
N LYS A 708 -8.47 -43.25 6.07
CA LYS A 708 -8.59 -44.12 7.24
C LYS A 708 -8.68 -43.15 8.43
N MET A 709 -9.86 -43.03 9.03
CA MET A 709 -10.01 -42.35 10.31
C MET A 709 -9.03 -43.02 11.28
N SER A 710 -7.93 -42.34 11.56
CA SER A 710 -6.97 -42.79 12.53
C SER A 710 -7.63 -42.81 13.91
N SER A 711 -7.28 -43.78 14.74
CA SER A 711 -7.72 -43.82 16.14
C SER A 711 -7.43 -42.48 16.83
N MET A 712 -8.49 -41.81 17.28
CA MET A 712 -8.44 -40.55 18.06
C MET A 712 -8.33 -40.82 19.56
N HIS A 713 -8.11 -42.07 19.97
CA HIS A 713 -7.84 -42.40 21.37
C HIS A 713 -6.53 -41.76 21.82
N THR A 714 -6.54 -41.14 23.00
CA THR A 714 -5.38 -40.47 23.61
C THR A 714 -4.16 -41.39 23.71
N SER A 715 -4.36 -42.66 24.04
CA SER A 715 -3.32 -43.69 24.08
C SER A 715 -2.62 -43.95 22.74
N SER A 716 -3.26 -43.63 21.61
CA SER A 716 -2.68 -43.75 20.26
C SER A 716 -2.04 -42.44 19.77
N LEU A 717 -2.53 -41.29 20.24
CA LEU A 717 -2.02 -39.98 19.84
C LEU A 717 -0.70 -39.66 20.56
N PHE A 718 -0.61 -40.00 21.85
CA PHE A 718 0.57 -39.73 22.68
C PHE A 718 1.53 -40.94 22.77
N ASP A 719 1.30 -41.98 21.96
CA ASP A 719 2.12 -43.19 21.99
C ASP A 719 3.57 -42.91 21.55
N VAL A 720 4.51 -43.34 22.38
CA VAL A 720 5.96 -43.29 22.14
C VAL A 720 6.61 -44.66 22.34
N LYS A 721 5.80 -45.71 22.49
CA LYS A 721 6.28 -47.08 22.60
C LYS A 721 7.15 -47.44 21.39
N ASP A 722 8.23 -48.16 21.65
CA ASP A 722 9.21 -48.61 20.65
C ASP A 722 9.96 -47.49 19.91
N LYS A 723 9.76 -46.22 20.29
CA LYS A 723 10.60 -45.12 19.79
C LYS A 723 11.99 -45.20 20.41
N VAL A 724 12.97 -44.96 19.55
CA VAL A 724 14.37 -44.82 19.91
C VAL A 724 14.64 -43.34 20.19
N VAL A 725 15.07 -43.02 21.40
CA VAL A 725 15.22 -41.65 21.92
C VAL A 725 16.64 -41.45 22.43
N LEU A 726 17.29 -40.32 22.11
CA LEU A 726 18.53 -39.90 22.75
C LEU A 726 18.26 -38.65 23.61
N VAL A 727 18.62 -38.70 24.89
CA VAL A 727 18.54 -37.55 25.81
C VAL A 727 19.93 -37.18 26.32
N THR A 728 20.45 -36.04 25.87
CA THR A 728 21.71 -35.50 26.38
C THR A 728 21.50 -34.82 27.74
N GLY A 729 22.46 -34.94 28.65
CA GLY A 729 22.26 -34.55 30.05
C GLY A 729 21.19 -35.37 30.78
N GLY A 730 20.80 -36.55 30.25
CA GLY A 730 19.69 -37.37 30.72
C GLY A 730 19.85 -38.01 32.11
N SER A 731 21.00 -37.82 32.76
CA SER A 731 21.28 -38.43 34.07
C SER A 731 20.79 -37.61 35.27
N ARG A 732 20.38 -36.34 35.08
CA ARG A 732 19.96 -35.44 36.18
C ARG A 732 18.96 -34.37 35.70
N GLY A 733 18.22 -33.78 36.63
CA GLY A 733 17.36 -32.61 36.38
C GLY A 733 16.32 -32.86 35.28
N ILE A 734 16.06 -31.85 34.45
CA ILE A 734 15.07 -31.92 33.36
C ILE A 734 15.33 -33.08 32.39
N GLY A 735 16.59 -33.33 32.03
CA GLY A 735 16.94 -34.46 31.17
C GLY A 735 16.55 -35.81 31.77
N LEU A 736 16.70 -35.97 33.08
CA LEU A 736 16.26 -37.17 33.79
C LEU A 736 14.73 -37.30 33.80
N MET A 737 14.01 -36.19 34.03
CA MET A 737 12.54 -36.17 34.02
C MET A 737 12.00 -36.58 32.64
N ILE A 738 12.59 -36.06 31.56
CA ILE A 738 12.24 -36.42 30.18
C ILE A 738 12.58 -37.88 29.89
N ALA A 739 13.79 -38.34 30.24
CA ALA A 739 14.20 -39.73 30.04
C ALA A 739 13.28 -40.71 30.78
N HIS A 740 12.92 -40.40 32.03
CA HIS A 740 11.96 -41.17 32.81
C HIS A 740 10.60 -41.25 32.12
N GLY A 741 10.07 -40.11 31.65
CA GLY A 741 8.79 -40.07 30.93
C GLY A 741 8.76 -40.98 29.70
N PHE A 742 9.82 -40.96 28.88
CA PHE A 742 9.93 -41.84 27.71
C PHE A 742 10.03 -43.32 28.10
N VAL A 743 10.84 -43.68 29.10
CA VAL A 743 10.97 -45.08 29.58
C VAL A 743 9.66 -45.60 30.18
N ALA A 744 8.99 -44.78 30.99
CA ALA A 744 7.68 -45.10 31.58
C ALA A 744 6.60 -45.36 30.51
N ASN A 745 6.77 -44.82 29.30
CA ASN A 745 5.85 -45.00 28.17
C ASN A 745 6.39 -45.96 27.09
N GLY A 746 7.34 -46.84 27.44
CA GLY A 746 7.74 -47.97 26.58
C GLY A 746 8.75 -47.62 25.48
N ALA A 747 9.39 -46.46 25.54
CA ALA A 747 10.45 -46.09 24.59
C ALA A 747 11.79 -46.73 24.96
N LYS A 748 12.67 -46.88 23.97
CA LYS A 748 14.08 -47.23 24.16
C LYS A 748 14.90 -45.94 24.22
N VAL A 749 15.43 -45.61 25.39
CA VAL A 749 16.06 -44.32 25.68
C VAL A 749 17.55 -44.49 25.90
N TYR A 750 18.35 -43.74 25.17
CA TYR A 750 19.78 -43.56 25.40
C TYR A 750 19.99 -42.28 26.20
N ILE A 751 20.72 -42.37 27.31
CA ILE A 751 21.12 -41.18 28.08
C ILE A 751 22.63 -40.96 27.99
N SER A 752 23.02 -39.70 27.84
CA SER A 752 24.43 -39.33 27.77
C SER A 752 24.75 -38.16 28.70
N SER A 753 25.80 -38.31 29.51
CA SER A 753 26.38 -37.24 30.34
C SER A 753 27.85 -37.55 30.60
N ARG A 754 28.57 -36.57 31.18
CA ARG A 754 30.01 -36.67 31.47
C ARG A 754 30.37 -37.72 32.54
N SER A 755 29.44 -38.10 33.41
CA SER A 755 29.74 -38.99 34.53
C SER A 755 29.22 -40.40 34.24
N ALA A 756 30.13 -41.30 33.84
CA ALA A 756 29.80 -42.68 33.50
C ALA A 756 29.04 -43.40 34.61
N LYS A 757 29.61 -43.42 35.83
CA LYS A 757 28.99 -44.05 37.01
C LYS A 757 27.56 -43.58 37.28
N VAL A 758 27.25 -42.30 37.04
CA VAL A 758 25.92 -41.74 37.28
C VAL A 758 24.97 -42.08 36.13
N CYS A 759 25.45 -42.04 34.88
CA CYS A 759 24.68 -42.49 33.73
C CYS A 759 24.30 -43.97 33.85
N ASP A 760 25.25 -44.84 34.20
CA ASP A 760 25.03 -46.29 34.30
C ASP A 760 24.00 -46.59 35.39
N LYS A 761 24.15 -45.98 36.56
CA LYS A 761 23.20 -46.14 37.67
C LYS A 761 21.79 -45.67 37.31
N VAL A 762 21.67 -44.50 36.68
CA VAL A 762 20.36 -43.97 36.25
C VAL A 762 19.74 -44.84 35.17
N ALA A 763 20.52 -45.36 34.22
CA ALA A 763 20.01 -46.25 33.19
C ALA A 763 19.45 -47.55 33.78
N GLU A 764 20.14 -48.14 34.76
CA GLU A 764 19.63 -49.29 35.51
C GLU A 764 18.35 -48.96 36.27
N ASP A 765 18.30 -47.82 36.96
CA ASP A 765 17.16 -47.45 37.78
C ASP A 765 15.93 -47.13 36.91
N LEU A 766 16.07 -46.37 35.83
CA LEU A 766 14.97 -46.06 34.91
C LEU A 766 14.41 -47.32 34.23
N THR A 767 15.28 -48.25 33.83
CA THR A 767 14.84 -49.52 33.21
C THR A 767 13.96 -50.36 34.14
N LYS A 768 14.10 -50.20 35.46
CA LYS A 768 13.24 -50.89 36.45
C LYS A 768 11.90 -50.19 36.69
N LEU A 769 11.78 -48.92 36.31
CA LEU A 769 10.62 -48.07 36.63
C LEU A 769 9.53 -48.04 35.55
N GLY A 770 9.78 -48.61 34.37
CA GLY A 770 8.83 -48.57 33.26
C GLY A 770 8.99 -49.72 32.27
N PRO A 771 8.03 -49.88 31.35
CA PRO A 771 8.07 -50.93 30.31
C PRO A 771 9.12 -50.68 29.21
N GLY A 772 9.74 -49.50 29.17
CA GLY A 772 10.81 -49.15 28.24
C GLY A 772 12.19 -49.58 28.75
N GLN A 773 13.22 -49.25 27.97
CA GLN A 773 14.62 -49.57 28.30
C GLN A 773 15.46 -48.31 28.31
N CYS A 774 16.33 -48.14 29.31
CA CYS A 774 17.30 -47.06 29.36
C CYS A 774 18.73 -47.59 29.23
N ILE A 775 19.54 -46.98 28.36
CA ILE A 775 20.93 -47.38 28.06
C ILE A 775 21.84 -46.17 28.23
N SER A 776 22.92 -46.33 29.01
CA SER A 776 23.93 -45.30 29.19
C SER A 776 24.96 -45.31 28.05
N ILE A 777 25.23 -44.13 27.48
CA ILE A 777 26.41 -43.88 26.64
C ILE A 777 27.06 -42.58 27.13
N PRO A 778 27.95 -42.66 28.14
CA PRO A 778 28.60 -41.49 28.72
C PRO A 778 29.42 -40.75 27.65
N ALA A 779 29.34 -39.42 27.59
CA ALA A 779 30.13 -38.58 26.69
C ALA A 779 30.27 -37.16 27.24
N ASP A 780 31.42 -36.53 27.03
CA ASP A 780 31.58 -35.09 27.29
C ASP A 780 31.30 -34.25 26.04
N LEU A 781 30.10 -33.71 25.98
CA LEU A 781 29.64 -32.92 24.84
C LEU A 781 30.32 -31.55 24.72
N GLN A 782 31.22 -31.15 25.64
CA GLN A 782 32.12 -30.03 25.35
C GLN A 782 33.11 -30.36 24.22
N SER A 783 33.47 -31.64 24.06
CA SER A 783 34.38 -32.14 23.03
C SER A 783 33.63 -32.60 21.78
N LEU A 784 34.08 -32.15 20.61
CA LEU A 784 33.51 -32.59 19.32
C LEU A 784 33.81 -34.07 19.03
N ASP A 785 34.94 -34.59 19.48
CA ASP A 785 35.29 -36.00 19.23
C ASP A 785 34.40 -36.94 20.04
N GLU A 786 34.00 -36.52 21.24
CA GLU A 786 33.02 -37.23 22.05
C GLU A 786 31.60 -37.19 21.44
N VAL A 787 31.23 -36.09 20.76
CA VAL A 787 30.00 -36.03 19.95
C VAL A 787 30.05 -37.07 18.83
N LYS A 788 31.14 -37.13 18.07
CA LYS A 788 31.32 -38.12 16.99
C LYS A 788 31.29 -39.55 17.51
N ARG A 789 31.97 -39.82 18.64
CA ARG A 789 31.98 -41.14 19.28
C ARG A 789 30.58 -41.55 19.74
N LEU A 790 29.83 -40.64 20.37
CA LEU A 790 28.44 -40.88 20.77
C LEU A 790 27.57 -41.23 19.56
N THR A 791 27.68 -40.47 18.46
CA THR A 791 26.97 -40.78 17.20
C THR A 791 27.32 -42.17 16.67
N ALA A 792 28.60 -42.50 16.60
CA ALA A 792 29.05 -43.81 16.11
C ALA A 792 28.52 -44.97 16.98
N GLU A 793 28.51 -44.82 18.31
CA GLU A 793 27.99 -45.84 19.22
C GLU A 793 26.47 -46.04 19.09
N ILE A 794 25.70 -44.98 18.84
CA ILE A 794 24.27 -45.10 18.56
C ILE A 794 24.03 -45.76 17.20
N ALA A 795 24.76 -45.35 16.16
CA ALA A 795 24.64 -45.92 14.82
C ALA A 795 25.01 -47.42 14.75
N LYS A 796 25.87 -47.91 15.65
CA LYS A 796 26.16 -49.35 15.79
C LYS A 796 24.99 -50.13 16.39
N LYS A 797 24.18 -49.50 17.23
CA LYS A 797 23.11 -50.15 18.01
C LYS A 797 21.74 -50.00 17.36
N GLU A 798 21.55 -48.96 16.57
CA GLU A 798 20.24 -48.56 16.03
C GLU A 798 20.35 -48.18 14.55
N SER A 799 19.41 -48.67 13.75
CA SER A 799 19.28 -48.28 12.34
C SER A 799 18.51 -46.97 12.15
N LYS A 800 17.87 -46.45 13.21
CA LYS A 800 17.04 -45.25 13.19
C LYS A 800 16.95 -44.59 14.57
N LEU A 801 16.84 -43.27 14.60
CA LEU A 801 16.64 -42.46 15.81
C LEU A 801 15.35 -41.67 15.64
N HIS A 802 14.34 -41.90 16.48
CA HIS A 802 13.04 -41.25 16.32
C HIS A 802 13.00 -39.89 17.01
N VAL A 803 13.75 -39.73 18.11
CA VAL A 803 13.74 -38.49 18.91
C VAL A 803 15.14 -38.13 19.37
N LEU A 804 15.57 -36.89 19.12
CA LEU A 804 16.78 -36.30 19.67
C LEU A 804 16.41 -35.18 20.64
N VAL A 805 16.66 -35.39 21.94
CA VAL A 805 16.48 -34.38 22.98
C VAL A 805 17.83 -33.76 23.33
N ASN A 806 18.02 -32.53 22.86
CA ASN A 806 19.18 -31.70 23.16
C ASN A 806 18.97 -30.95 24.48
N ASN A 807 19.34 -31.59 25.59
CA ASN A 807 19.15 -31.06 26.94
C ASN A 807 20.47 -30.73 27.68
N ALA A 808 21.61 -31.33 27.31
CA ALA A 808 22.87 -30.99 27.95
C ALA A 808 23.15 -29.49 27.87
N GLY A 809 23.45 -28.88 29.02
CA GLY A 809 23.70 -27.44 29.10
C GLY A 809 24.46 -27.02 30.35
N ALA A 810 24.97 -25.80 30.30
CA ALA A 810 25.66 -25.13 31.40
C ALA A 810 25.09 -23.71 31.58
N THR A 811 25.27 -23.15 32.77
CA THR A 811 24.99 -21.75 33.09
C THR A 811 26.18 -21.16 33.82
N TRP A 812 26.33 -19.85 33.76
CA TRP A 812 27.32 -19.09 34.52
C TRP A 812 26.74 -17.73 34.88
N GLY A 813 26.87 -17.35 36.15
CA GLY A 813 26.44 -16.06 36.67
C GLY A 813 27.61 -15.37 37.37
N ALA A 814 27.85 -14.11 37.04
CA ALA A 814 28.85 -13.24 37.65
C ALA A 814 28.48 -11.78 37.34
N PRO A 815 28.90 -10.80 38.17
CA PRO A 815 28.81 -9.39 37.84
C PRO A 815 29.41 -9.12 36.46
N ILE A 816 28.83 -8.22 35.66
CA ILE A 816 29.36 -7.90 34.31
C ILE A 816 30.86 -7.54 34.31
N ALA A 817 31.32 -6.85 35.35
CA ALA A 817 32.73 -6.44 35.50
C ALA A 817 33.68 -7.61 35.79
N GLU A 818 33.15 -8.75 36.25
CA GLU A 818 33.90 -9.93 36.67
C GLU A 818 33.56 -11.16 35.82
N TYR A 819 32.77 -11.00 34.75
CA TYR A 819 32.30 -12.12 33.95
C TYR A 819 33.45 -12.73 33.13
N PRO A 820 33.89 -13.98 33.41
CA PRO A 820 35.05 -14.55 32.75
C PRO A 820 34.74 -14.93 31.31
N ASP A 821 35.62 -14.57 30.38
CA ASP A 821 35.47 -14.89 28.95
C ASP A 821 35.39 -16.40 28.69
N GLU A 822 36.26 -17.19 29.34
CA GLU A 822 36.24 -18.65 29.27
C GLU A 822 34.89 -19.26 29.70
N ALA A 823 34.20 -18.62 30.65
CA ALA A 823 32.88 -19.07 31.09
C ALA A 823 31.82 -18.78 30.02
N PHE A 824 31.90 -17.63 29.34
CA PHE A 824 31.04 -17.28 28.22
C PHE A 824 31.19 -18.28 27.07
N GLU A 825 32.44 -18.56 26.66
CA GLU A 825 32.74 -19.53 25.61
C GLU A 825 32.23 -20.93 25.95
N LYS A 826 32.46 -21.38 27.19
CA LYS A 826 32.04 -22.69 27.68
C LYS A 826 30.53 -22.89 27.62
N VAL A 827 29.75 -21.85 27.95
CA VAL A 827 28.28 -21.87 27.88
C VAL A 827 27.80 -21.88 26.43
N MET A 828 28.35 -20.99 25.58
CA MET A 828 27.98 -20.92 24.16
C MET A 828 28.35 -22.20 23.40
N ASN A 829 29.50 -22.81 23.70
CA ASN A 829 29.92 -24.07 23.09
C ASN A 829 28.90 -25.17 23.41
N LEU A 830 28.60 -25.41 24.69
CA LEU A 830 27.71 -26.52 25.07
C LEU A 830 26.25 -26.28 24.68
N ASN A 831 25.71 -25.09 24.96
CA ASN A 831 24.27 -24.81 24.83
C ASN A 831 23.81 -24.59 23.39
N LEU A 832 24.72 -24.19 22.48
CA LEU A 832 24.38 -23.85 21.10
C LEU A 832 25.20 -24.64 20.09
N LYS A 833 26.53 -24.49 20.11
CA LYS A 833 27.41 -25.07 19.08
C LYS A 833 27.37 -26.60 19.07
N ARG A 834 27.32 -27.23 20.23
CA ARG A 834 27.31 -28.70 20.37
C ARG A 834 25.94 -29.29 20.08
N VAL A 835 24.87 -28.54 20.34
CA VAL A 835 23.52 -28.89 19.88
C VAL A 835 23.49 -28.96 18.35
N PHE A 836 24.02 -27.95 17.66
CA PHE A 836 24.14 -27.99 16.19
C PHE A 836 24.97 -29.19 15.71
N SER A 837 26.15 -29.38 16.30
CA SER A 837 27.09 -30.44 15.91
C SER A 837 26.48 -31.84 16.08
N LEU A 838 25.80 -32.09 17.20
CA LEU A 838 25.16 -33.38 17.48
C LEU A 838 23.96 -33.61 16.56
N THR A 839 23.10 -32.60 16.38
CA THR A 839 21.96 -32.69 15.44
C THR A 839 22.45 -33.02 14.03
N GLN A 840 23.48 -32.32 13.53
CA GLN A 840 24.07 -32.60 12.23
C GLN A 840 24.56 -34.05 12.11
N ALA A 841 25.28 -34.54 13.12
CA ALA A 841 25.81 -35.91 13.12
C ALA A 841 24.71 -36.99 13.17
N MET A 842 23.57 -36.69 13.79
CA MET A 842 22.44 -37.64 13.93
C MET A 842 21.45 -37.60 12.76
N LEU A 843 21.59 -36.67 11.81
CA LEU A 843 20.67 -36.52 10.68
C LEU A 843 20.37 -37.83 9.93
N PRO A 844 21.37 -38.67 9.58
CA PRO A 844 21.08 -39.91 8.84
C PRO A 844 20.14 -40.86 9.59
N LEU A 845 20.27 -40.95 10.92
CA LEU A 845 19.40 -41.80 11.75
C LEU A 845 18.01 -41.18 11.94
N LEU A 846 17.91 -39.85 12.02
CA LEU A 846 16.65 -39.12 12.11
C LEU A 846 15.84 -39.25 10.82
N GLU A 847 16.48 -39.12 9.66
CA GLU A 847 15.85 -39.33 8.35
C GLU A 847 15.36 -40.76 8.17
N ALA A 848 16.13 -41.75 8.63
CA ALA A 848 15.74 -43.15 8.58
C ALA A 848 14.49 -43.45 9.44
N ALA A 849 14.18 -42.60 10.44
CA ALA A 849 13.00 -42.75 11.28
C ALA A 849 11.77 -41.96 10.78
N GLY A 850 11.99 -40.84 10.09
CA GLY A 850 10.94 -39.87 9.74
C GLY A 850 10.09 -40.29 8.56
N THR A 851 8.78 -40.07 8.67
CA THR A 851 7.81 -40.20 7.56
C THR A 851 6.85 -39.03 7.55
N ALA A 852 6.13 -38.81 6.43
CA ALA A 852 5.15 -37.75 6.34
C ALA A 852 4.04 -37.81 7.42
N ALA A 853 3.65 -39.02 7.87
CA ALA A 853 2.61 -39.22 8.87
C ALA A 853 3.15 -39.30 10.32
N ALA A 854 4.44 -39.56 10.48
CA ALA A 854 5.11 -39.70 11.76
C ALA A 854 6.56 -39.21 11.62
N PRO A 855 6.81 -37.89 11.70
CA PRO A 855 8.14 -37.34 11.55
C PRO A 855 9.02 -37.71 12.75
N ALA A 856 10.35 -37.74 12.53
CA ALA A 856 11.30 -37.77 13.63
C ALA A 856 11.34 -36.39 14.32
N SER A 857 11.69 -36.34 15.60
CA SER A 857 11.54 -35.13 16.42
C SER A 857 12.87 -34.69 17.03
N ILE A 858 13.26 -33.45 16.76
CA ILE A 858 14.34 -32.75 17.47
C ILE A 858 13.69 -31.85 18.52
N ILE A 859 14.04 -32.09 19.79
CA ILE A 859 13.52 -31.33 20.93
C ILE A 859 14.71 -30.64 21.60
N ASN A 860 14.78 -29.32 21.47
CA ASN A 860 15.80 -28.51 22.11
C ASN A 860 15.29 -27.99 23.46
N ILE A 861 16.04 -28.20 24.54
CA ILE A 861 15.68 -27.63 25.84
C ILE A 861 16.27 -26.23 25.96
N GLY A 862 15.42 -25.24 25.75
CA GLY A 862 15.65 -23.82 25.91
C GLY A 862 15.60 -23.37 27.38
N SER A 863 15.14 -22.14 27.61
CA SER A 863 14.81 -21.60 28.93
C SER A 863 13.92 -20.37 28.74
N VAL A 864 13.07 -20.04 29.72
CA VAL A 864 12.39 -18.74 29.75
C VAL A 864 13.36 -17.56 29.76
N ASP A 865 14.58 -17.74 30.25
CA ASP A 865 15.63 -16.70 30.23
C ASP A 865 16.16 -16.40 28.82
N GLY A 866 15.79 -17.21 27.83
CA GLY A 866 15.99 -16.92 26.41
C GLY A 866 14.85 -16.11 25.77
N ILE A 867 13.77 -15.86 26.52
CA ILE A 867 12.57 -15.14 26.09
C ILE A 867 12.45 -13.79 26.81
N HIS A 868 12.78 -13.74 28.11
CA HIS A 868 12.74 -12.54 28.94
C HIS A 868 14.10 -12.26 29.58
N ILE A 869 14.19 -11.12 30.26
CA ILE A 869 15.40 -10.69 30.98
C ILE A 869 15.34 -11.27 32.40
N PRO A 870 16.24 -12.20 32.78
CA PRO A 870 16.27 -12.72 34.15
C PRO A 870 16.85 -11.69 35.13
N MET A 871 16.53 -11.83 36.42
CA MET A 871 17.10 -10.98 37.47
C MET A 871 18.59 -11.28 37.72
N GLN A 872 19.02 -12.52 37.51
CA GLN A 872 20.41 -12.93 37.70
C GLN A 872 21.27 -12.57 36.48
N GLU A 873 22.49 -12.08 36.73
CA GLU A 873 23.49 -11.71 35.72
C GLU A 873 24.08 -12.95 35.00
N THR A 874 23.26 -13.62 34.19
CA THR A 874 23.56 -14.88 33.49
C THR A 874 23.69 -14.65 31.98
N TYR A 875 24.48 -13.64 31.59
CA TYR A 875 24.58 -13.11 30.23
C TYR A 875 24.75 -14.19 29.13
N ALA A 876 25.76 -15.07 29.27
CA ALA A 876 26.03 -16.12 28.28
C ALA A 876 24.89 -17.14 28.19
N TYR A 877 24.21 -17.41 29.32
CA TYR A 877 23.13 -18.39 29.39
C TYR A 877 21.90 -17.90 28.61
N SER A 878 21.38 -16.72 28.94
CA SER A 878 20.24 -16.11 28.23
C SER A 878 20.52 -15.98 26.73
N ALA A 879 21.70 -15.47 26.36
CA ALA A 879 22.12 -15.34 24.97
C ALA A 879 22.15 -16.70 24.24
N SER A 880 22.73 -17.73 24.87
CA SER A 880 22.80 -19.07 24.29
C SER A 880 21.42 -19.70 24.08
N LYS A 881 20.48 -19.48 25.01
CA LYS A 881 19.12 -20.04 24.94
C LYS A 881 18.25 -19.31 23.93
N ALA A 882 18.36 -17.98 23.83
CA ALA A 882 17.72 -17.20 22.76
C ALA A 882 18.23 -17.63 21.37
N ALA A 883 19.55 -17.81 21.23
CA ALA A 883 20.16 -18.31 20.01
C ALA A 883 19.68 -19.74 19.66
N LEU A 884 19.54 -20.61 20.65
CA LEU A 884 19.01 -21.97 20.48
C LEU A 884 17.54 -21.95 20.03
N HIS A 885 16.71 -21.03 20.54
CA HIS A 885 15.34 -20.84 20.06
C HIS A 885 15.29 -20.41 18.60
N GLN A 886 16.14 -19.47 18.18
CA GLN A 886 16.22 -19.09 16.77
C GLN A 886 16.73 -20.25 15.90
N MET A 887 17.76 -20.96 16.34
CA MET A 887 18.29 -22.13 15.62
C MET A 887 17.23 -23.23 15.45
N THR A 888 16.37 -23.41 16.45
CA THR A 888 15.23 -24.34 16.38
C THR A 888 14.30 -24.00 15.22
N ARG A 889 13.95 -22.72 15.03
CA ARG A 889 13.10 -22.25 13.92
C ARG A 889 13.78 -22.43 12.56
N VAL A 890 15.08 -22.13 12.48
CA VAL A 890 15.87 -22.34 11.26
C VAL A 890 15.91 -23.83 10.88
N MET A 891 16.19 -24.71 11.84
CA MET A 891 16.19 -26.16 11.61
C MET A 891 14.80 -26.66 11.19
N ALA A 892 13.72 -26.15 11.77
CA ALA A 892 12.36 -26.53 11.39
C ALA A 892 12.05 -26.22 9.91
N GLY A 893 12.44 -25.03 9.44
CA GLY A 893 12.25 -24.64 8.04
C GLY A 893 13.02 -25.50 7.04
N HIS A 894 14.23 -25.96 7.40
CA HIS A 894 15.08 -26.72 6.50
C HIS A 894 14.91 -28.24 6.58
N LEU A 895 14.49 -28.78 7.73
CA LEU A 895 14.41 -30.23 7.94
C LEU A 895 12.99 -30.79 7.75
N GLY A 896 11.97 -29.94 7.65
CA GLY A 896 10.58 -30.38 7.45
C GLY A 896 10.36 -31.23 6.19
N SER A 897 11.01 -30.89 5.07
CA SER A 897 10.96 -31.67 3.82
C SER A 897 11.61 -33.06 3.95
N ARG A 898 12.45 -33.24 4.97
CA ARG A 898 13.13 -34.51 5.30
C ARG A 898 12.35 -35.31 6.37
N HIS A 899 11.10 -34.92 6.64
CA HIS A 899 10.23 -35.52 7.66
C HIS A 899 10.78 -35.47 9.08
N ILE A 900 11.41 -34.34 9.43
CA ILE A 900 11.95 -34.09 10.77
C ILE A 900 11.36 -32.77 11.31
N THR A 901 10.77 -32.81 12.51
CA THR A 901 10.32 -31.61 13.23
C THR A 901 11.42 -31.12 14.16
N SER A 902 11.45 -29.81 14.41
CA SER A 902 12.39 -29.18 15.34
C SER A 902 11.67 -28.17 16.19
N ASN A 903 11.57 -28.43 17.50
CA ASN A 903 10.87 -27.59 18.47
C ASN A 903 11.74 -27.35 19.70
N ALA A 904 11.42 -26.30 20.45
CA ALA A 904 12.05 -26.02 21.72
C ALA A 904 11.02 -26.01 22.84
N ILE A 905 11.40 -26.59 23.98
CA ILE A 905 10.70 -26.37 25.23
C ILE A 905 11.48 -25.31 26.01
N ALA A 906 10.83 -24.29 26.54
CA ALA A 906 11.44 -23.23 27.35
C ALA A 906 10.97 -23.37 28.81
N PRO A 907 11.71 -24.11 29.65
CA PRO A 907 11.30 -24.34 31.03
C PRO A 907 11.49 -23.09 31.89
N GLY A 908 10.56 -22.89 32.83
CA GLY A 908 10.70 -22.00 33.98
C GLY A 908 11.44 -22.69 35.15
N PRO A 909 11.10 -22.39 36.41
CA PRO A 909 11.74 -23.03 37.56
C PRO A 909 11.31 -24.50 37.68
N PHE A 910 12.30 -25.41 37.74
CA PHE A 910 12.14 -26.84 38.04
C PHE A 910 13.18 -27.26 39.08
N GLU A 911 12.84 -28.24 39.92
CA GLU A 911 13.76 -28.79 40.90
C GLU A 911 14.89 -29.57 40.20
N SER A 912 16.05 -28.93 40.10
CA SER A 912 17.23 -29.50 39.46
C SER A 912 18.49 -29.15 40.24
N LYS A 913 19.58 -29.90 40.05
CA LYS A 913 20.87 -29.59 40.69
C LYS A 913 21.35 -28.16 40.40
N MET A 914 21.05 -27.63 39.21
CA MET A 914 21.39 -26.26 38.82
C MET A 914 20.60 -25.22 39.62
N MET A 915 19.31 -25.50 39.86
CA MET A 915 18.41 -24.62 40.62
C MET A 915 18.44 -24.86 42.14
N ALA A 916 19.11 -25.91 42.62
CA ALA A 916 19.03 -26.34 44.01
C ALA A 916 19.54 -25.30 45.02
N ALA A 917 20.55 -24.52 44.68
CA ALA A 917 21.00 -23.42 45.55
C ALA A 917 19.98 -22.27 45.56
N THR A 918 19.55 -21.84 44.36
CA THR A 918 18.58 -20.76 44.17
C THR A 918 17.20 -21.07 44.80
N LEU A 919 16.74 -22.31 44.73
CA LEU A 919 15.48 -22.74 45.37
C LEU A 919 15.58 -22.85 46.90
N ARG A 920 16.76 -23.14 47.46
CA ARG A 920 16.97 -23.12 48.92
C ARG A 920 16.94 -21.70 49.47
N ASP A 921 17.56 -20.75 48.77
CA ASP A 921 17.74 -19.39 49.27
C ASP A 921 16.54 -18.47 48.91
N PHE A 922 15.83 -18.75 47.82
CA PHE A 922 14.76 -17.90 47.28
C PHE A 922 13.48 -18.67 46.90
N GLY A 923 13.28 -19.88 47.41
CA GLY A 923 12.18 -20.78 47.01
C GLY A 923 10.79 -20.14 47.08
N ASP A 924 10.43 -19.54 48.22
CA ASP A 924 9.12 -18.91 48.42
C ASP A 924 8.89 -17.73 47.47
N VAL A 925 9.94 -16.95 47.18
CA VAL A 925 9.90 -15.82 46.25
C VAL A 925 9.72 -16.30 44.81
N ILE A 926 10.41 -17.39 44.43
CA ILE A 926 10.28 -18.00 43.10
C ILE A 926 8.86 -18.53 42.93
N VAL A 927 8.34 -19.28 43.91
CA VAL A 927 6.98 -19.81 43.88
C VAL A 927 5.94 -18.70 43.83
N GLY A 928 6.10 -17.64 44.63
CA GLY A 928 5.22 -16.46 44.59
C GLY A 928 5.26 -15.69 43.26
N ASN A 929 6.29 -15.90 42.44
CA ASN A 929 6.42 -15.34 41.09
C ASN A 929 5.91 -16.26 39.98
N VAL A 930 5.54 -17.51 40.29
CA VAL A 930 4.80 -18.37 39.36
C VAL A 930 3.31 -18.19 39.58
N PRO A 931 2.52 -17.72 38.59
CA PRO A 931 1.07 -17.59 38.73
C PRO A 931 0.34 -18.87 39.17
N LEU A 932 0.83 -20.05 38.78
CA LEU A 932 0.27 -21.34 39.23
C LEU A 932 0.64 -21.71 40.68
N GLY A 933 1.39 -20.88 41.41
CA GLY A 933 1.72 -21.08 42.82
C GLY A 933 2.59 -22.30 43.12
N ARG A 934 3.27 -22.85 42.11
CA ARG A 934 4.22 -23.97 42.24
C ARG A 934 5.28 -23.90 41.14
N ILE A 935 6.44 -24.49 41.40
CA ILE A 935 7.42 -24.78 40.35
C ILE A 935 6.98 -25.99 39.49
N GLY A 936 7.64 -26.18 38.36
CA GLY A 936 7.39 -27.31 37.46
C GLY A 936 7.76 -28.65 38.12
N GLN A 937 6.95 -29.67 37.84
CA GLN A 937 7.09 -31.05 38.28
C GLN A 937 7.58 -31.94 37.12
N PRO A 938 8.20 -33.10 37.39
CA PRO A 938 8.70 -34.01 36.35
C PRO A 938 7.70 -34.32 35.22
N GLU A 939 6.43 -34.46 35.56
CA GLU A 939 5.34 -34.78 34.64
C GLU A 939 5.07 -33.65 33.64
N ASP A 940 5.21 -32.38 34.06
CA ASP A 940 4.93 -31.21 33.21
C ASP A 940 5.89 -31.18 31.99
N ILE A 941 7.17 -31.45 32.25
CA ILE A 941 8.20 -31.41 31.21
C ILE A 941 8.25 -32.71 30.39
N ALA A 942 8.00 -33.85 31.03
CA ALA A 942 7.92 -35.14 30.36
C ALA A 942 6.73 -35.20 29.38
N ALA A 943 5.55 -34.74 29.80
CA ALA A 943 4.34 -34.72 28.96
C ALA A 943 4.53 -33.85 27.71
N THR A 944 5.17 -32.68 27.87
CA THR A 944 5.47 -31.78 26.75
C THR A 944 6.45 -32.41 25.75
N ALA A 945 7.49 -33.11 26.25
CA ALA A 945 8.42 -33.82 25.38
C ALA A 945 7.75 -35.01 24.65
N ILE A 946 6.87 -35.76 25.32
CA ILE A 946 6.08 -36.84 24.71
C ILE A 946 5.12 -36.30 23.66
N TYR A 947 4.45 -35.18 23.93
CA TYR A 947 3.60 -34.50 22.94
C TYR A 947 4.38 -34.20 21.66
N LEU A 948 5.52 -33.51 21.75
CA LEU A 948 6.37 -33.14 20.61
C LEU A 948 6.99 -34.34 19.89
N ALA A 949 7.18 -35.46 20.59
CA ALA A 949 7.74 -36.67 20.05
C ALA A 949 6.71 -37.65 19.49
N SER A 950 5.41 -37.51 19.81
CA SER A 950 4.34 -38.44 19.46
C SER A 950 3.54 -37.98 18.23
N ARG A 951 2.48 -38.71 17.87
CA ARG A 951 1.60 -38.32 16.77
C ARG A 951 0.84 -37.02 17.08
N ALA A 952 0.58 -36.74 18.35
CA ALA A 952 -0.08 -35.52 18.80
C ALA A 952 0.68 -34.24 18.40
N GLY A 953 2.01 -34.29 18.38
CA GLY A 953 2.89 -33.19 17.96
C GLY A 953 3.42 -33.30 16.53
N ALA A 954 2.95 -34.26 15.72
CA ALA A 954 3.50 -34.53 14.39
C ALA A 954 3.41 -33.34 13.41
N TYR A 955 2.50 -32.39 13.67
CA TYR A 955 2.35 -31.17 12.88
C TYR A 955 2.86 -29.90 13.58
N THR A 956 3.52 -30.05 14.73
CA THR A 956 4.11 -28.94 15.48
C THR A 956 5.60 -28.88 15.14
N THR A 957 6.05 -27.82 14.47
CA THR A 957 7.46 -27.60 14.12
C THR A 957 7.80 -26.10 14.19
N GLY A 958 9.01 -25.77 14.63
CA GLY A 958 9.46 -24.39 14.84
C GLY A 958 8.90 -23.71 16.09
N ALA A 959 8.13 -24.43 16.91
CA ALA A 959 7.51 -23.88 18.11
C ALA A 959 8.51 -23.72 19.25
N ILE A 960 8.38 -22.63 20.01
CA ILE A 960 9.03 -22.43 21.31
C ILE A 960 7.92 -22.49 22.35
N ILE A 961 7.86 -23.54 23.15
CA ILE A 961 6.78 -23.82 24.10
C ILE A 961 7.26 -23.49 25.51
N PRO A 962 6.79 -22.38 26.13
CA PRO A 962 7.04 -22.13 27.55
C PRO A 962 6.36 -23.18 28.43
N VAL A 963 7.12 -23.74 29.37
CA VAL A 963 6.61 -24.62 30.43
C VAL A 963 7.06 -24.01 31.75
N ASP A 964 6.35 -22.98 32.17
CA ASP A 964 6.85 -22.04 33.19
C ASP A 964 5.80 -21.64 34.24
N GLY A 965 4.60 -22.26 34.19
CA GLY A 965 3.50 -21.92 35.08
C GLY A 965 3.00 -20.48 34.97
N GLY A 966 3.28 -19.81 33.85
CA GLY A 966 2.85 -18.44 33.56
C GLY A 966 3.82 -17.34 33.99
N THR A 967 5.05 -17.68 34.43
CA THR A 967 6.03 -16.67 34.88
C THR A 967 6.30 -15.56 33.87
N LEU A 968 6.30 -15.87 32.58
CA LEU A 968 6.52 -14.90 31.49
C LEU A 968 5.38 -13.90 31.32
N ILE A 969 4.18 -14.22 31.79
CA ILE A 969 2.96 -13.43 31.56
C ILE A 969 2.29 -12.99 32.86
N LYS A 970 2.98 -13.09 34.00
CA LYS A 970 2.45 -12.66 35.30
C LYS A 970 2.03 -11.18 35.21
N ALA A 971 0.72 -10.93 35.32
CA ALA A 971 0.19 -9.58 35.40
C ALA A 971 0.76 -8.90 36.66
N LYS A 972 1.11 -7.61 36.56
CA LYS A 972 1.46 -6.82 37.75
C LYS A 972 0.23 -6.82 38.66
N ALA A 973 0.35 -7.45 39.82
CA ALA A 973 -0.63 -7.32 40.90
C ALA A 973 -0.51 -5.93 41.54
#